data_AF-A0AAU9XU84-F1
#
_entry.id   AF-A0AAU9XU84-F1
#
_cell.length_a   1.000
_cell.length_b   1.000
_cell.length_c   1.000
_cell.angle_alpha   90.00
_cell.angle_beta   90.00
_cell.angle_gamma   90.00
#
_symmetry.space_group_name_H-M   'P 1'
#
loop_
_entity.id
_entity.type
_entity.pdbx_description
1 polymer ?
#
loop_
_entity_poly.entity_id
_entity_poly.type
_entity_poly.pdbx_seq_one_letter_code
_entity_poly.pdbx_strand_id
1 'polypeptide(L)'
;MMSSSGSVYLSLGNKDVSEMICHFKFIFVCIFLIPQPTVGGSVTWYEPSPERTTSNTAEVLPPGIVQVYEGSSATLNWNFNVSVGLGLGFVIKFNAVGIISIRADGSASGPIRAEFQKRFNVRATPQSASLSISPVTIADDKSNGEFSCELSDAIGDTWKRAIQVHVIVPINFIGIRGKPTVFESDNLQLTCEALSRVEPNITWTKGKPGNQGNTGVVQEGKVLTITNIKRTDVGTFTCTAYNGFGKPENQTVYVNVTYPPKIDNFQPEYIVGVQQSLTLNCEAEGNPPPTYIWTPCDPEQVCNKNTLDISQVLNDVNYTCRVANVHGNDSKTANVYIGGNVINITIVITSEPCIDGKYNQSLFLEKLKKPLREAFADKTGYEGVQLIGVRCGIIIADLALKFNSTTKEQDVIMTLNDAVRDGKLGEFSVGAIKGKRPDVEPTDGGATSPLDSLSRIVGIIGIVVGAVFGSVAALAVAGILVWWTCWKKRRNTKGAEGKCCIHVITFGNSSNETGRSTDIAVELPKPSQSHYMALEDRTRSQVMVDASPLSTEQISEYASLNPCTRSWETPREHVTIKQIIGKGAFGQVAKATAVNLQGRAKKTLVAVKMLKENASESERKDLLSELELMKQLKPHPYVIKLLGCVTKSEPMFVLIEYVPFGDLLGYLRKSRGLNDTYYKDPDIKPQTNLTSQQLMKFAWQIADGMSYLSSIPVIHRDLAARNVLVGEGETCKVSDFGMARDVQENNIYERKTRGRLPVKWTAIEALLYGKYSTKSDVWSYGVLLFEIFTIGGSPYPRMDGRKIANFLQEGYRMPKPQHVDDKLYDIITKCWKDDPNLRPSFEKLRNKLKEMDNQHKRLINLKNYDDRLYVNVDDLAV
;
A
#
# COMPACT_ATOMS: atom_id res chain seq x y z
N MET A 1 44.92 -34.27 39.93
CA MET A 1 44.96 -34.60 41.37
C MET A 1 43.87 -33.79 42.07
N MET A 2 43.03 -34.45 42.89
CA MET A 2 42.32 -33.98 44.11
C MET A 2 41.87 -32.49 44.21
N SER A 3 40.64 -32.16 44.67
CA SER A 3 39.58 -32.99 45.25
C SER A 3 38.19 -32.30 45.22
N SER A 4 37.16 -33.15 45.10
CA SER A 4 35.82 -33.06 45.72
C SER A 4 35.74 -32.18 46.98
N SER A 5 34.63 -31.49 47.29
CA SER A 5 33.29 -32.04 47.63
C SER A 5 32.23 -30.91 47.55
N GLY A 6 30.91 -31.13 47.44
CA GLY A 6 30.13 -32.36 47.49
C GLY A 6 29.14 -32.38 48.68
N SER A 7 27.98 -31.74 48.55
CA SER A 7 26.76 -32.11 49.30
C SER A 7 25.50 -31.54 48.65
N VAL A 8 24.60 -32.46 48.26
CA VAL A 8 23.23 -32.19 47.85
C VAL A 8 22.33 -32.62 49.00
N TYR A 9 21.28 -31.85 49.31
CA TYR A 9 20.10 -32.37 50.00
C TYR A 9 18.85 -32.02 49.21
N LEU A 10 18.13 -33.05 48.80
CA LEU A 10 16.80 -32.97 48.20
C LEU A 10 15.74 -32.96 49.30
N SER A 11 14.72 -32.12 49.13
CA SER A 11 13.38 -32.40 49.67
C SER A 11 12.33 -31.86 48.70
N LEU A 12 11.59 -32.77 48.07
CA LEU A 12 10.49 -32.45 47.18
C LEU A 12 9.27 -31.98 48.01
N GLY A 13 8.74 -30.80 47.68
CA GLY A 13 7.55 -30.21 48.30
C GLY A 13 6.61 -29.70 47.21
N ASN A 14 5.83 -30.61 46.63
CA ASN A 14 5.06 -30.39 45.42
C ASN A 14 3.82 -29.50 45.68
N LYS A 15 3.72 -28.33 45.02
CA LYS A 15 2.53 -27.83 44.27
C LYS A 15 2.63 -26.34 43.93
N ASP A 16 2.90 -26.05 42.66
CA ASP A 16 2.54 -24.78 42.04
C ASP A 16 1.01 -24.62 41.99
N VAL A 17 0.49 -23.47 42.47
CA VAL A 17 -0.41 -22.55 41.73
C VAL A 17 -0.36 -21.17 42.42
N SER A 18 0.70 -20.40 42.19
CA SER A 18 0.67 -18.94 42.37
C SER A 18 1.55 -18.20 41.38
N GLU A 19 1.80 -18.83 40.22
CA GLU A 19 2.51 -18.23 39.09
C GLU A 19 1.53 -17.89 37.96
N MET A 20 0.59 -16.99 38.24
CA MET A 20 -0.15 -16.27 37.21
C MET A 20 -0.79 -15.00 37.79
N ILE A 21 -0.64 -13.88 37.08
CA ILE A 21 -1.27 -12.57 37.34
C ILE A 21 -0.70 -11.81 38.57
N CYS A 22 0.44 -11.15 38.36
CA CYS A 22 0.47 -9.67 38.45
C CYS A 22 1.71 -9.07 37.77
N HIS A 23 1.53 -8.72 36.50
CA HIS A 23 2.50 -8.00 35.67
C HIS A 23 2.69 -6.53 36.12
N PHE A 24 3.85 -5.96 35.79
CA PHE A 24 4.16 -4.51 35.73
C PHE A 24 4.13 -3.67 37.03
N LYS A 25 5.31 -3.53 37.66
CA LYS A 25 6.12 -2.27 37.63
C LYS A 25 7.48 -2.46 38.33
N PHE A 26 8.39 -1.51 38.10
CA PHE A 26 9.79 -1.43 38.58
C PHE A 26 10.80 -2.39 37.95
N ILE A 27 11.53 -1.93 36.91
CA ILE A 27 13.00 -1.82 36.95
C ILE A 27 13.41 -0.53 36.18
N PHE A 28 14.58 0.03 36.54
CA PHE A 28 15.39 1.04 35.84
C PHE A 28 15.04 2.53 36.01
N VAL A 29 15.64 3.12 37.06
CA VAL A 29 16.36 4.38 36.94
C VAL A 29 17.86 4.08 37.04
N CYS A 30 18.51 3.85 35.89
CA CYS A 30 19.96 4.01 35.75
C CYS A 30 20.17 4.97 34.59
N ILE A 31 20.52 6.20 34.93
CA ILE A 31 20.75 7.28 33.96
C ILE A 31 22.07 6.99 33.25
N PHE A 32 22.00 6.26 32.14
CA PHE A 32 23.06 6.36 31.14
C PHE A 32 22.94 7.74 30.50
N LEU A 33 23.92 8.59 30.80
CA LEU A 33 24.21 9.82 30.06
C LEU A 33 24.64 9.45 28.64
N ILE A 34 23.67 9.14 27.78
CA ILE A 34 23.86 9.20 26.34
C ILE A 34 24.01 10.69 26.01
N PRO A 35 25.13 11.13 25.41
CA PRO A 35 25.25 12.51 24.97
C PRO A 35 24.14 12.79 23.96
N GLN A 36 23.28 13.75 24.28
CA GLN A 36 22.45 14.40 23.26
C GLN A 36 23.39 14.87 22.15
N PRO A 37 23.20 14.47 20.87
CA PRO A 37 23.97 15.07 19.79
C PRO A 37 23.60 16.55 19.76
N THR A 38 24.52 17.40 20.21
CA THR A 38 24.41 18.85 20.08
C THR A 38 24.55 19.20 18.61
N VAL A 39 23.44 19.10 17.86
CA VAL A 39 23.35 19.50 16.46
C VAL A 39 23.36 21.03 16.41
N GLY A 40 24.54 21.62 16.61
CA GLY A 40 24.82 23.01 16.31
C GLY A 40 24.80 23.22 14.80
N GLY A 41 23.61 23.42 14.25
CA GLY A 41 23.42 23.66 12.82
C GLY A 41 24.02 25.00 12.38
N SER A 42 25.15 24.95 11.68
CA SER A 42 25.64 26.08 10.88
C SER A 42 24.89 26.10 9.54
N VAL A 43 23.92 27.01 9.39
CA VAL A 43 23.13 27.16 8.17
C VAL A 43 23.76 28.23 7.27
N THR A 44 24.65 27.82 6.36
CA THR A 44 25.14 28.68 5.28
C THR A 44 24.23 28.57 4.06
N TRP A 45 23.67 29.70 3.63
CA TRP A 45 22.85 29.80 2.42
C TRP A 45 23.67 30.46 1.29
N TYR A 46 23.50 29.98 0.06
CA TYR A 46 24.02 30.64 -1.14
C TYR A 46 22.97 30.63 -2.26
N GLU A 47 22.86 31.81 -2.85
CA GLU A 47 22.41 32.16 -4.19
C GLU A 47 20.91 32.38 -4.52
N PRO A 48 20.57 33.51 -5.19
CA PRO A 48 21.50 34.55 -5.67
C PRO A 48 22.10 35.38 -4.52
N SER A 49 23.41 35.59 -4.61
CA SER A 49 24.10 36.59 -3.81
C SER A 49 23.46 37.95 -4.09
N PRO A 50 23.35 38.87 -3.11
CA PRO A 50 22.98 40.24 -3.42
C PRO A 50 24.13 40.91 -4.18
N GLU A 51 24.14 40.70 -5.50
CA GLU A 51 24.76 41.62 -6.43
C GLU A 51 24.01 42.96 -6.40
N ARG A 52 24.68 44.00 -6.91
CA ARG A 52 24.25 45.39 -6.78
C ARG A 52 23.06 45.71 -7.68
N THR A 53 21.85 45.34 -7.28
CA THR A 53 20.63 45.49 -8.10
C THR A 53 19.69 46.63 -7.71
N THR A 54 19.92 47.36 -6.61
CA THR A 54 19.08 48.52 -6.25
C THR A 54 19.87 49.83 -6.40
N SER A 55 19.52 50.61 -7.42
CA SER A 55 19.77 52.06 -7.50
C SER A 55 18.71 52.86 -6.75
N ASN A 56 17.85 52.17 -5.99
CA ASN A 56 16.73 52.70 -5.24
C ASN A 56 16.96 52.46 -3.74
N THR A 57 16.89 53.54 -2.97
CA THR A 57 17.27 53.58 -1.55
C THR A 57 16.11 53.24 -0.60
N ALA A 58 14.95 52.86 -1.16
CA ALA A 58 13.73 52.50 -0.43
C ALA A 58 13.30 51.02 -0.57
N GLU A 59 14.14 50.15 -1.14
CA GLU A 59 13.74 48.77 -1.48
C GLU A 59 13.83 47.81 -0.29
N VAL A 60 12.69 47.20 0.07
CA VAL A 60 12.59 46.16 1.11
C VAL A 60 12.38 44.80 0.43
N LEU A 61 13.40 43.95 0.45
CA LEU A 61 13.32 42.59 -0.09
C LEU A 61 12.45 41.69 0.81
N PRO A 62 11.67 40.75 0.25
CA PRO A 62 10.82 39.86 1.02
C PRO A 62 11.64 38.99 1.99
N PRO A 63 11.10 38.70 3.20
CA PRO A 63 11.85 37.98 4.23
C PRO A 63 12.08 36.51 3.86
N GLY A 64 13.26 35.99 4.20
CA GLY A 64 13.52 34.54 4.18
C GLY A 64 12.85 33.85 5.36
N ILE A 65 12.27 32.66 5.18
CA ILE A 65 11.64 31.90 6.26
C ILE A 65 12.59 30.81 6.76
N VAL A 66 12.82 30.76 8.07
CA VAL A 66 13.64 29.73 8.74
C VAL A 66 12.79 29.01 9.78
N GLN A 67 12.62 27.70 9.61
CA GLN A 67 11.95 26.85 10.60
C GLN A 67 12.96 26.35 11.63
N VAL A 68 12.64 26.51 12.92
CA VAL A 68 13.52 26.18 14.04
C VAL A 68 12.73 25.46 15.12
N TYR A 69 13.38 24.55 15.85
CA TYR A 69 12.76 23.82 16.95
C TYR A 69 12.82 24.60 18.26
N GLU A 70 11.78 24.52 19.09
CA GLU A 70 11.85 25.05 20.45
C GLU A 70 12.98 24.37 21.25
N GLY A 71 13.75 25.16 22.01
CA GLY A 71 14.90 24.71 22.79
C GLY A 71 16.21 24.55 21.99
N SER A 72 16.18 24.58 20.66
CA SER A 72 17.38 24.43 19.83
C SER A 72 18.16 25.73 19.66
N SER A 73 19.24 25.69 18.87
CA SER A 73 20.01 26.89 18.48
C SER A 73 19.96 27.09 16.97
N ALA A 74 19.78 28.33 16.52
CA ALA A 74 19.80 28.70 15.10
C ALA A 74 20.83 29.79 14.85
N THR A 75 21.41 29.85 13.65
CA THR A 75 22.25 30.99 13.22
C THR A 75 21.70 31.56 11.93
N LEU A 76 21.36 32.84 11.97
CA LEU A 76 20.86 33.62 10.84
C LEU A 76 22.04 34.35 10.20
N ASN A 77 22.16 34.32 8.88
CA ASN A 77 23.30 34.86 8.14
C ASN A 77 22.83 35.85 7.06
N TRP A 78 23.50 37.00 6.99
CA TRP A 78 23.32 38.03 5.97
C TRP A 78 24.68 38.31 5.31
N ASN A 79 24.82 38.03 4.02
CA ASN A 79 26.02 38.37 3.24
C ASN A 79 25.73 39.59 2.37
N PHE A 80 26.70 40.50 2.22
CA PHE A 80 26.57 41.73 1.43
C PHE A 80 27.92 42.16 0.85
N ASN A 81 27.92 42.72 -0.36
CA ASN A 81 29.14 43.20 -1.01
C ASN A 81 29.21 44.73 -0.98
N VAL A 82 30.03 45.27 -0.06
CA VAL A 82 30.28 46.71 0.07
C VAL A 82 31.57 47.06 -0.65
N SER A 83 31.47 47.83 -1.74
CA SER A 83 32.64 48.40 -2.41
C SER A 83 33.38 49.34 -1.46
N VAL A 84 34.66 49.08 -1.26
CA VAL A 84 35.53 49.76 -0.29
C VAL A 84 35.53 51.28 -0.53
N GLY A 85 35.05 52.05 0.47
CA GLY A 85 35.11 53.52 0.44
C GLY A 85 33.96 54.28 1.11
N LEU A 86 32.82 53.64 1.40
CA LEU A 86 31.59 54.35 1.81
C LEU A 86 31.34 54.49 3.33
N GLY A 87 32.19 53.91 4.19
CA GLY A 87 32.07 54.06 5.66
C GLY A 87 30.80 53.45 6.29
N LEU A 88 30.13 52.53 5.59
CA LEU A 88 28.81 51.98 5.97
C LEU A 88 28.83 51.26 7.32
N GLY A 89 27.94 51.65 8.22
CA GLY A 89 27.59 50.88 9.42
C GLY A 89 26.33 50.04 9.20
N PHE A 90 26.05 49.09 10.08
CA PHE A 90 24.79 48.35 10.04
C PHE A 90 24.27 47.94 11.41
N VAL A 91 22.97 47.68 11.50
CA VAL A 91 22.27 47.30 12.73
C VAL A 91 21.55 45.98 12.51
N ILE A 92 21.72 45.03 13.43
CA ILE A 92 20.89 43.83 13.49
C ILE A 92 19.70 44.13 14.42
N LYS A 93 18.47 43.90 13.96
CA LYS A 93 17.23 44.13 14.72
C LYS A 93 16.44 42.83 14.90
N PHE A 94 15.61 42.79 15.94
CA PHE A 94 14.54 41.83 16.16
C PHE A 94 13.23 42.59 16.40
N ASN A 95 12.22 42.39 15.53
CA ASN A 95 10.92 43.07 15.61
C ASN A 95 11.04 44.58 15.89
N ALA A 96 11.82 45.27 15.04
CA ALA A 96 12.22 46.68 15.13
C ALA A 96 13.15 47.10 16.30
N VAL A 97 13.40 46.24 17.30
CA VAL A 97 14.37 46.54 18.38
C VAL A 97 15.80 46.23 17.91
N GLY A 98 16.70 47.21 17.98
CA GLY A 98 18.13 46.99 17.69
C GLY A 98 18.79 46.08 18.72
N ILE A 99 19.45 45.01 18.26
CA ILE A 99 20.22 44.06 19.07
C ILE A 99 21.64 44.60 19.29
N ILE A 100 22.29 45.01 18.20
CA ILE A 100 23.67 45.55 18.16
C ILE A 100 23.89 46.38 16.90
N SER A 101 24.76 47.38 17.00
CA SER A 101 25.29 48.15 15.85
C SER A 101 26.72 47.74 15.55
N ILE A 102 27.03 47.54 14.27
CA ILE A 102 28.33 47.13 13.74
C ILE A 102 28.93 48.27 12.89
N ARG A 103 30.23 48.48 13.04
CA ARG A 103 31.02 49.49 12.31
C ARG A 103 31.51 48.95 10.96
N ALA A 104 31.98 49.84 10.09
CA ALA A 104 32.45 49.50 8.75
C ALA A 104 33.65 48.51 8.70
N ASP A 105 34.41 48.40 9.78
CA ASP A 105 35.50 47.41 9.95
C ASP A 105 35.00 46.03 10.41
N GLY A 106 33.69 45.85 10.58
CA GLY A 106 33.07 44.64 11.14
C GLY A 106 33.10 44.57 12.67
N SER A 107 33.69 45.55 13.37
CA SER A 107 33.72 45.58 14.83
C SER A 107 32.37 46.03 15.42
N ALA A 108 31.98 45.42 16.52
CA ALA A 108 30.78 45.83 17.25
C ALA A 108 30.99 47.18 17.95
N SER A 109 30.05 48.11 17.83
CA SER A 109 30.13 49.43 18.47
C SER A 109 29.70 49.43 19.95
N GLY A 110 29.98 48.34 20.66
CA GLY A 110 29.58 48.07 22.03
C GLY A 110 29.14 46.60 22.23
N PRO A 111 28.89 46.16 23.48
CA PRO A 111 28.30 44.85 23.73
C PRO A 111 26.84 44.80 23.23
N ILE A 112 26.34 43.59 22.93
CA ILE A 112 24.91 43.34 22.71
C ILE A 112 24.11 43.93 23.89
N ARG A 113 22.92 44.49 23.64
CA ARG A 113 22.04 44.99 24.72
C ARG A 113 21.76 43.90 25.76
N ALA A 114 21.78 44.26 27.05
CA ALA A 114 21.71 43.31 28.18
C ALA A 114 20.45 42.40 28.14
N GLU A 115 19.36 42.87 27.57
CA GLU A 115 18.12 42.11 27.34
C GLU A 115 18.29 40.93 26.36
N PHE A 116 19.27 41.02 25.44
CA PHE A 116 19.56 40.01 24.43
C PHE A 116 20.82 39.17 24.72
N GLN A 117 21.78 39.68 25.51
CA GLN A 117 23.07 39.01 25.81
C GLN A 117 22.96 37.54 26.27
N LYS A 118 21.89 37.19 26.99
CA LYS A 118 21.71 35.83 27.54
C LYS A 118 21.33 34.77 26.49
N ARG A 119 20.98 35.19 25.27
CA ARG A 119 20.37 34.33 24.24
C ARG A 119 20.90 34.56 22.83
N PHE A 120 21.48 35.73 22.56
CA PHE A 120 21.91 36.14 21.24
C PHE A 120 23.43 36.36 21.22
N ASN A 121 24.09 35.84 20.19
CA ASN A 121 25.50 36.05 19.92
C ASN A 121 25.66 36.52 18.47
N VAL A 122 26.56 37.47 18.22
CA VAL A 122 26.74 38.09 16.90
C VAL A 122 28.19 37.95 16.45
N ARG A 123 28.40 37.58 15.19
CA ARG A 123 29.70 37.74 14.51
C ARG A 123 29.48 38.53 13.23
N ALA A 124 30.37 39.47 12.96
CA ALA A 124 30.30 40.33 11.79
C ALA A 124 31.68 40.49 11.14
N THR A 125 31.66 40.80 9.85
CA THR A 125 32.80 41.19 9.02
C THR A 125 32.35 42.35 8.11
N PRO A 126 33.27 43.03 7.40
CA PRO A 126 32.91 44.04 6.41
C PRO A 126 32.03 43.55 5.24
N GLN A 127 31.76 42.24 5.11
CA GLN A 127 30.98 41.63 4.03
C GLN A 127 29.88 40.67 4.52
N SER A 128 29.73 40.47 5.83
CA SER A 128 28.74 39.55 6.38
C SER A 128 28.37 39.85 7.83
N ALA A 129 27.15 39.47 8.20
CA ALA A 129 26.64 39.50 9.56
C ALA A 129 26.01 38.14 9.89
N SER A 130 26.17 37.70 11.13
CA SER A 130 25.57 36.46 11.64
C SER A 130 25.03 36.66 13.05
N LEU A 131 23.83 36.13 13.31
CA LEU A 131 23.16 36.16 14.60
C LEU A 131 22.83 34.72 15.03
N SER A 132 23.53 34.21 16.02
CA SER A 132 23.19 32.95 16.68
C SER A 132 22.19 33.20 17.81
N ILE A 133 21.12 32.39 17.86
CA ILE A 133 20.04 32.38 18.85
C ILE A 133 20.13 31.07 19.62
N SER A 134 20.19 31.10 20.95
CA SER A 134 20.26 29.90 21.79
C SER A 134 19.80 30.16 23.24
N PRO A 135 18.80 29.43 23.78
CA PRO A 135 17.85 28.57 23.08
C PRO A 135 16.76 29.39 22.37
N VAL A 136 16.24 28.87 21.26
CA VAL A 136 15.03 29.38 20.57
C VAL A 136 13.76 29.01 21.36
N THR A 137 12.74 29.87 21.35
CA THR A 137 11.51 29.73 22.15
C THR A 137 10.26 30.10 21.34
N ILE A 138 9.07 29.63 21.71
CA ILE A 138 7.81 30.07 21.06
C ILE A 138 7.61 31.62 21.12
N ALA A 139 8.29 32.35 22.00
CA ALA A 139 8.25 33.82 22.00
C ALA A 139 8.91 34.44 20.75
N ASP A 140 9.85 33.73 20.12
CA ASP A 140 10.50 34.13 18.87
C ASP A 140 9.54 34.02 17.66
N ASP A 141 8.46 33.24 17.76
CA ASP A 141 7.42 33.00 16.73
C ASP A 141 6.21 33.94 16.86
N LYS A 142 5.96 34.48 18.07
CA LYS A 142 4.67 35.10 18.46
C LYS A 142 4.27 36.41 17.74
N SER A 143 5.13 36.99 16.92
CA SER A 143 4.88 38.24 16.19
C SER A 143 5.68 38.34 14.89
N ASN A 144 5.59 37.30 14.05
CA ASN A 144 6.35 37.12 12.79
C ASN A 144 7.88 37.00 12.94
N GLY A 145 8.42 37.01 14.15
CA GLY A 145 9.81 36.59 14.44
C GLY A 145 10.86 37.22 13.55
N GLU A 146 10.72 38.52 13.23
CA GLU A 146 11.48 39.16 12.18
C GLU A 146 12.85 39.63 12.70
N PHE A 147 13.89 38.91 12.30
CA PHE A 147 15.27 39.33 12.45
C PHE A 147 15.73 40.02 11.16
N SER A 148 16.24 41.24 11.25
CA SER A 148 16.68 41.98 10.06
C SER A 148 18.08 42.56 10.22
N CYS A 149 18.84 42.56 9.12
CA CYS A 149 20.05 43.35 8.98
C CYS A 149 19.70 44.61 8.19
N GLU A 150 20.02 45.77 8.76
CA GLU A 150 19.82 47.09 8.16
C GLU A 150 21.17 47.78 7.97
N LEU A 151 21.60 47.95 6.72
CA LEU A 151 22.79 48.72 6.34
C LEU A 151 22.41 50.20 6.24
N SER A 152 23.31 51.11 6.61
CA SER A 152 23.11 52.55 6.47
C SER A 152 24.39 53.25 5.98
N ASP A 153 24.24 54.23 5.10
CA ASP A 153 25.37 55.03 4.59
C ASP A 153 25.58 56.36 5.31
N ALA A 154 26.64 57.08 4.89
CA ALA A 154 27.02 58.37 5.45
C ALA A 154 26.08 59.53 5.07
N ILE A 155 25.13 59.30 4.15
CA ILE A 155 24.16 60.28 3.65
C ILE A 155 22.78 60.05 4.30
N GLY A 156 22.50 58.82 4.75
CA GLY A 156 21.32 58.43 5.50
C GLY A 156 20.46 57.36 4.82
N ASP A 157 20.87 56.86 3.66
CA ASP A 157 20.14 55.82 2.92
C ASP A 157 20.26 54.46 3.64
N THR A 158 19.18 53.65 3.61
CA THR A 158 19.10 52.39 4.39
C THR A 158 18.61 51.19 3.57
N TRP A 159 19.32 50.06 3.65
CA TRP A 159 18.93 48.81 3.01
C TRP A 159 18.58 47.74 4.06
N LYS A 160 17.35 47.20 4.02
CA LYS A 160 16.86 46.18 4.98
C LYS A 160 16.72 44.81 4.33
N ARG A 161 17.22 43.76 4.99
CA ARG A 161 16.88 42.36 4.66
C ARG A 161 16.46 41.57 5.90
N ALA A 162 15.27 41.00 5.83
CA ALA A 162 14.60 40.33 6.95
C ALA A 162 14.62 38.79 6.83
N ILE A 163 14.49 38.13 7.99
CA ILE A 163 14.38 36.67 8.16
C ILE A 163 13.32 36.40 9.23
N GLN A 164 12.29 35.61 8.90
CA GLN A 164 11.24 35.19 9.84
C GLN A 164 11.60 33.83 10.44
N VAL A 165 11.58 33.74 11.78
CA VAL A 165 11.81 32.48 12.51
C VAL A 165 10.48 31.86 12.93
N HIS A 166 10.17 30.68 12.37
CA HIS A 166 8.97 29.91 12.67
C HIS A 166 9.31 28.78 13.64
N VAL A 167 8.63 28.68 14.79
CA VAL A 167 8.99 27.72 15.84
C VAL A 167 8.09 26.47 15.83
N ILE A 168 8.71 25.31 15.56
CA ILE A 168 8.05 24.01 15.54
C ILE A 168 8.07 23.39 16.96
N VAL A 169 6.90 22.87 17.36
CA VAL A 169 6.62 22.22 18.65
C VAL A 169 6.06 20.80 18.41
N PRO A 170 6.14 19.85 19.35
CA PRO A 170 5.57 18.50 19.18
C PRO A 170 4.06 18.50 18.93
N ILE A 171 3.58 17.44 18.27
CA ILE A 171 2.16 17.24 17.94
C ILE A 171 1.32 16.96 19.18
N ASN A 172 0.12 17.54 19.22
CA ASN A 172 -0.91 17.21 20.21
C ASN A 172 -1.98 16.33 19.57
N PHE A 173 -2.04 15.04 19.93
CA PHE A 173 -3.06 14.10 19.46
C PHE A 173 -4.38 14.26 20.24
N ILE A 174 -5.48 14.47 19.52
CA ILE A 174 -6.85 14.49 20.08
C ILE A 174 -7.44 13.07 20.09
N GLY A 175 -7.37 12.35 18.97
CA GLY A 175 -8.10 11.10 18.81
C GLY A 175 -8.26 10.59 17.38
N ILE A 176 -8.91 9.44 17.25
CA ILE A 176 -9.50 8.95 16.00
C ILE A 176 -11.03 9.01 16.13
N ARG A 177 -11.70 9.67 15.18
CA ARG A 177 -13.17 9.76 15.09
C ARG A 177 -13.71 8.89 13.95
N GLY A 178 -14.90 8.32 14.13
CA GLY A 178 -15.61 7.51 13.14
C GLY A 178 -16.19 6.22 13.73
N LYS A 179 -16.84 5.39 12.91
CA LYS A 179 -17.38 4.09 13.32
C LYS A 179 -16.38 2.98 12.94
N PRO A 180 -15.71 2.31 13.90
CA PRO A 180 -14.71 1.28 13.58
C PRO A 180 -15.31 -0.10 13.26
N THR A 181 -16.59 -0.33 13.57
CA THR A 181 -17.34 -1.52 13.18
C THR A 181 -18.33 -1.15 12.09
N VAL A 182 -18.28 -1.86 10.96
CA VAL A 182 -19.07 -1.62 9.75
C VAL A 182 -19.51 -2.95 9.12
N PHE A 183 -20.60 -2.93 8.35
CA PHE A 183 -21.09 -4.13 7.66
C PHE A 183 -20.32 -4.37 6.34
N GLU A 184 -20.25 -5.62 5.88
CA GLU A 184 -19.56 -5.95 4.63
C GLU A 184 -20.21 -5.26 3.42
N SER A 185 -19.38 -4.62 2.59
CA SER A 185 -19.74 -3.74 1.48
C SER A 185 -20.21 -2.33 1.84
N ASP A 186 -20.27 -1.94 3.12
CA ASP A 186 -20.40 -0.52 3.51
C ASP A 186 -19.10 0.26 3.25
N ASN A 187 -19.15 1.58 3.45
CA ASN A 187 -17.99 2.47 3.41
C ASN A 187 -17.50 2.79 4.84
N LEU A 188 -16.25 2.47 5.14
CA LEU A 188 -15.57 2.88 6.37
C LEU A 188 -14.99 4.29 6.19
N GLN A 189 -15.21 5.16 7.17
CA GLN A 189 -14.53 6.46 7.26
C GLN A 189 -14.02 6.70 8.69
N LEU A 190 -12.71 6.93 8.82
CA LEU A 190 -12.02 7.22 10.08
C LEU A 190 -11.19 8.49 9.92
N THR A 191 -11.35 9.44 10.84
CA THR A 191 -10.68 10.76 10.83
C THR A 191 -9.69 10.84 11.97
N CYS A 192 -8.41 11.03 11.68
CA CYS A 192 -7.38 11.21 12.68
C CYS A 192 -7.24 12.69 13.04
N GLU A 193 -7.09 13.00 14.32
CA GLU A 193 -7.11 14.37 14.80
C GLU A 193 -5.84 14.68 15.58
N ALA A 194 -4.92 15.36 14.89
CA ALA A 194 -3.68 15.87 15.41
C ALA A 194 -3.63 17.40 15.24
N LEU A 195 -3.26 18.12 16.30
CA LEU A 195 -3.04 19.57 16.27
C LEU A 195 -1.54 19.87 16.25
N SER A 196 -1.16 20.83 15.40
CA SER A 196 0.20 21.35 15.25
C SER A 196 0.14 22.77 14.67
N ARG A 197 1.17 23.58 14.90
CA ARG A 197 1.29 24.95 14.34
C ARG A 197 1.52 24.96 12.83
N VAL A 198 2.27 23.97 12.36
CA VAL A 198 2.41 23.63 10.93
C VAL A 198 1.51 22.45 10.62
N GLU A 199 0.96 22.36 9.41
CA GLU A 199 0.08 21.26 9.02
C GLU A 199 0.82 19.91 9.12
N PRO A 200 0.36 18.96 9.97
CA PRO A 200 1.08 17.71 10.19
C PRO A 200 0.82 16.74 9.03
N ASN A 201 1.87 16.07 8.55
CA ASN A 201 1.70 14.94 7.64
C ASN A 201 1.05 13.79 8.41
N ILE A 202 -0.17 13.42 8.03
CA ILE A 202 -0.94 12.32 8.62
C ILE A 202 -0.91 11.12 7.67
N THR A 203 -0.56 9.96 8.20
CA THR A 203 -0.53 8.70 7.45
C THR A 203 -1.30 7.62 8.21
N TRP A 204 -1.98 6.75 7.47
CA TRP A 204 -2.68 5.60 8.02
C TRP A 204 -2.00 4.32 7.58
N THR A 205 -1.67 3.45 8.52
CA THR A 205 -1.13 2.11 8.25
C THR A 205 -2.05 1.01 8.75
N LYS A 206 -2.01 -0.17 8.15
CA LYS A 206 -2.69 -1.38 8.66
C LYS A 206 -1.65 -2.41 9.11
N GLY A 207 -1.79 -2.87 10.35
CA GLY A 207 -1.10 -4.04 10.87
C GLY A 207 -1.88 -5.32 10.60
N LYS A 208 -1.17 -6.42 10.35
CA LYS A 208 -1.77 -7.77 10.36
C LYS A 208 -2.15 -8.18 11.80
N PRO A 209 -3.18 -9.01 12.01
CA PRO A 209 -3.40 -9.69 13.28
C PRO A 209 -2.16 -10.51 13.66
N GLY A 210 -1.77 -10.53 14.95
CA GLY A 210 -0.67 -11.39 15.43
C GLY A 210 0.71 -10.74 15.67
N ASN A 211 0.81 -9.40 15.58
CA ASN A 211 1.96 -8.58 15.98
C ASN A 211 3.17 -8.45 15.02
N GLN A 212 3.67 -7.21 14.95
CA GLN A 212 4.98 -6.68 14.51
C GLN A 212 5.74 -7.31 13.32
N GLY A 213 5.81 -6.56 12.21
CA GLY A 213 6.85 -6.75 11.17
C GLY A 213 6.56 -6.13 9.81
N ASN A 214 5.28 -6.09 9.41
CA ASN A 214 4.80 -5.52 8.14
C ASN A 214 3.56 -4.63 8.38
N THR A 215 3.77 -3.35 8.66
CA THR A 215 2.74 -2.31 8.59
C THR A 215 2.81 -1.62 7.23
N GLY A 216 1.76 -1.71 6.43
CA GLY A 216 1.69 -1.02 5.13
C GLY A 216 0.90 0.29 5.24
N VAL A 217 1.36 1.36 4.60
CA VAL A 217 0.57 2.59 4.44
C VAL A 217 -0.65 2.29 3.56
N VAL A 218 -1.83 2.59 4.06
CA VAL A 218 -3.13 2.40 3.39
C VAL A 218 -3.59 3.70 2.74
N GLN A 219 -3.39 4.82 3.43
CA GLN A 219 -3.79 6.15 2.97
C GLN A 219 -2.93 7.26 3.60
N GLU A 220 -2.69 8.31 2.83
CA GLU A 220 -2.12 9.58 3.28
C GLU A 220 -3.24 10.60 3.43
N GLY A 221 -3.13 11.49 4.43
CA GLY A 221 -4.14 12.51 4.76
C GLY A 221 -4.97 12.19 6.01
N LYS A 222 -5.67 13.21 6.50
CA LYS A 222 -6.40 13.21 7.77
C LYS A 222 -7.47 12.11 7.88
N VAL A 223 -8.12 11.77 6.77
CA VAL A 223 -9.27 10.84 6.72
C VAL A 223 -8.89 9.58 5.96
N LEU A 224 -9.03 8.42 6.60
CA LEU A 224 -8.99 7.10 5.98
C LEU A 224 -10.38 6.75 5.46
N THR A 225 -10.49 6.40 4.18
CA THR A 225 -11.74 5.95 3.54
C THR A 225 -11.51 4.60 2.87
N ILE A 226 -12.28 3.58 3.26
CA ILE A 226 -12.32 2.27 2.59
C ILE A 226 -13.73 2.07 2.04
N THR A 227 -13.85 2.09 0.71
CA THR A 227 -15.13 1.88 0.02
C THR A 227 -15.40 0.40 -0.21
N ASN A 228 -16.66 -0.03 -0.08
CA ASN A 228 -17.09 -1.42 -0.30
C ASN A 228 -16.29 -2.45 0.54
N ILE A 229 -16.12 -2.17 1.83
CA ILE A 229 -15.20 -2.88 2.73
C ILE A 229 -15.45 -4.40 2.76
N LYS A 230 -14.39 -5.19 2.80
CA LYS A 230 -14.45 -6.66 2.79
C LYS A 230 -14.03 -7.26 4.13
N ARG A 231 -14.46 -8.50 4.41
CA ARG A 231 -14.01 -9.24 5.61
C ARG A 231 -12.48 -9.36 5.74
N THR A 232 -11.74 -9.28 4.63
CA THR A 232 -10.26 -9.22 4.60
C THR A 232 -9.67 -7.88 5.09
N ASP A 233 -10.49 -6.83 5.20
CA ASP A 233 -10.06 -5.49 5.63
C ASP A 233 -10.00 -5.33 7.15
N VAL A 234 -10.51 -6.31 7.93
CA VAL A 234 -10.34 -6.41 9.39
C VAL A 234 -8.87 -6.27 9.81
N GLY A 235 -8.62 -5.56 10.90
CA GLY A 235 -7.28 -5.43 11.49
C GLY A 235 -7.09 -4.16 12.33
N THR A 236 -5.88 -3.98 12.86
CA THR A 236 -5.51 -2.76 13.59
C THR A 236 -4.96 -1.72 12.62
N PHE A 237 -5.61 -0.56 12.57
CA PHE A 237 -5.17 0.59 11.80
C PHE A 237 -4.47 1.59 12.73
N THR A 238 -3.36 2.16 12.28
CA THR A 238 -2.58 3.14 13.05
C THR A 238 -2.54 4.45 12.27
N CYS A 239 -3.08 5.51 12.85
CA CYS A 239 -2.77 6.86 12.41
C CYS A 239 -1.41 7.26 12.98
N THR A 240 -0.52 7.78 12.14
CA THR A 240 0.75 8.38 12.52
C THR A 240 0.78 9.81 11.98
N ALA A 241 1.02 10.78 12.86
CA ALA A 241 1.15 12.18 12.48
C ALA A 241 2.59 12.65 12.72
N TYR A 242 3.13 13.47 11.81
CA TYR A 242 4.47 14.02 11.91
C TYR A 242 4.55 15.44 11.35
N ASN A 243 5.16 16.36 12.11
CA ASN A 243 5.26 17.77 11.77
C ASN A 243 6.71 18.25 11.64
N GLY A 244 7.65 17.33 11.43
CA GLY A 244 9.07 17.64 11.30
C GLY A 244 9.85 17.71 12.62
N PHE A 245 9.20 17.55 13.78
CA PHE A 245 9.85 17.54 15.09
C PHE A 245 9.76 16.17 15.78
N GLY A 246 10.86 15.75 16.42
CA GLY A 246 10.91 14.57 17.27
C GLY A 246 10.69 13.26 16.51
N LYS A 247 10.08 12.28 17.18
CA LYS A 247 9.57 11.06 16.53
C LYS A 247 8.12 11.29 16.09
N PRO A 248 7.65 10.64 15.00
CA PRO A 248 6.23 10.62 14.67
C PRO A 248 5.39 10.07 15.83
N GLU A 249 4.34 10.80 16.19
CA GLU A 249 3.37 10.39 17.20
C GLU A 249 2.27 9.55 16.54
N ASN A 250 1.71 8.57 17.26
CA ASN A 250 0.76 7.62 16.67
C ASN A 250 -0.39 7.18 17.60
N GLN A 251 -1.46 6.70 16.99
CA GLN A 251 -2.64 6.18 17.68
C GLN A 251 -3.30 5.06 16.86
N THR A 252 -3.77 4.02 17.56
CA THR A 252 -4.32 2.80 16.96
C THR A 252 -5.83 2.69 17.13
N VAL A 253 -6.51 2.11 16.14
CA VAL A 253 -7.94 1.73 16.17
C VAL A 253 -8.12 0.34 15.55
N TYR A 254 -8.91 -0.54 16.19
CA TYR A 254 -9.24 -1.85 15.63
C TYR A 254 -10.50 -1.75 14.77
N VAL A 255 -10.41 -2.14 13.50
CA VAL A 255 -11.53 -2.16 12.55
C VAL A 255 -12.10 -3.57 12.46
N ASN A 256 -13.41 -3.68 12.65
CA ASN A 256 -14.17 -4.92 12.57
C ASN A 256 -15.20 -4.85 11.42
N VAL A 257 -15.36 -5.95 10.69
CA VAL A 257 -16.27 -6.04 9.53
C VAL A 257 -17.27 -7.16 9.78
N THR A 258 -18.55 -6.84 9.91
CA THR A 258 -19.61 -7.81 10.21
C THR A 258 -20.33 -8.28 8.94
N TYR A 259 -20.82 -9.51 8.94
CA TYR A 259 -21.45 -10.17 7.79
C TYR A 259 -22.42 -11.29 8.24
N PRO A 260 -23.46 -11.61 7.44
CA PRO A 260 -24.38 -12.70 7.73
C PRO A 260 -23.67 -14.07 7.70
N PRO A 261 -24.23 -15.10 8.32
CA PRO A 261 -23.62 -16.41 8.35
C PRO A 261 -23.82 -17.15 7.03
N LYS A 262 -22.90 -18.07 6.72
CA LYS A 262 -22.98 -18.96 5.54
C LYS A 262 -22.42 -20.33 5.87
N ILE A 263 -23.16 -21.39 5.55
CA ILE A 263 -22.75 -22.79 5.71
C ILE A 263 -21.86 -23.19 4.54
N ASP A 264 -20.58 -23.45 4.81
CA ASP A 264 -19.57 -23.72 3.79
C ASP A 264 -19.33 -25.22 3.60
N ASN A 265 -19.04 -25.95 4.69
CA ASN A 265 -18.84 -27.41 4.68
C ASN A 265 -20.08 -28.13 5.24
N PHE A 266 -20.76 -28.89 4.39
CA PHE A 266 -21.99 -29.61 4.71
C PHE A 266 -22.23 -30.77 3.73
N GLN A 267 -22.46 -31.98 4.24
CA GLN A 267 -22.79 -33.16 3.42
C GLN A 267 -24.31 -33.30 3.26
N PRO A 268 -24.85 -33.38 2.03
CA PRO A 268 -26.29 -33.39 1.78
C PRO A 268 -26.96 -34.76 1.94
N GLU A 269 -26.19 -35.86 1.92
CA GLU A 269 -26.73 -37.21 1.96
C GLU A 269 -25.81 -38.13 2.77
N TYR A 270 -26.41 -39.00 3.59
CA TYR A 270 -25.75 -40.06 4.34
C TYR A 270 -26.53 -41.36 4.18
N ILE A 271 -25.82 -42.49 4.09
CA ILE A 271 -26.42 -43.83 4.11
C ILE A 271 -25.79 -44.60 5.28
N VAL A 272 -26.61 -45.05 6.23
CA VAL A 272 -26.18 -45.62 7.51
C VAL A 272 -26.99 -46.87 7.85
N GLY A 273 -26.36 -47.85 8.51
CA GLY A 273 -27.04 -49.06 8.95
C GLY A 273 -28.00 -48.79 10.12
N VAL A 274 -29.08 -49.56 10.22
CA VAL A 274 -30.02 -49.50 11.36
C VAL A 274 -29.27 -49.65 12.69
N GLN A 275 -29.64 -48.86 13.70
CA GLN A 275 -29.00 -48.77 15.02
C GLN A 275 -27.53 -48.33 15.05
N GLN A 276 -26.91 -47.96 13.92
CA GLN A 276 -25.59 -47.34 13.94
C GLN A 276 -25.68 -45.86 14.34
N SER A 277 -24.59 -45.35 14.93
CA SER A 277 -24.42 -43.94 15.27
C SER A 277 -23.95 -43.13 14.06
N LEU A 278 -24.41 -41.88 13.94
CA LEU A 278 -24.02 -40.94 12.89
C LEU A 278 -23.77 -39.55 13.47
N THR A 279 -22.63 -38.95 13.17
CA THR A 279 -22.38 -37.52 13.44
C THR A 279 -22.59 -36.70 12.16
N LEU A 280 -23.51 -35.74 12.20
CA LEU A 280 -23.70 -34.76 11.14
C LEU A 280 -22.87 -33.50 11.44
N ASN A 281 -22.14 -33.01 10.44
CA ASN A 281 -21.33 -31.78 10.55
C ASN A 281 -21.95 -30.64 9.74
N CYS A 282 -21.97 -29.44 10.33
CA CYS A 282 -22.43 -28.20 9.74
C CYS A 282 -21.48 -27.07 10.13
N GLU A 283 -20.55 -26.70 9.26
CA GLU A 283 -19.59 -25.62 9.54
C GLU A 283 -20.02 -24.33 8.83
N ALA A 284 -20.18 -23.26 9.60
CA ALA A 284 -20.58 -21.96 9.07
C ALA A 284 -19.63 -20.82 9.50
N GLU A 285 -19.28 -19.97 8.53
CA GLU A 285 -18.60 -18.70 8.79
C GLU A 285 -19.64 -17.60 9.09
N GLY A 286 -19.32 -16.67 9.99
CA GLY A 286 -20.12 -15.47 10.24
C GLY A 286 -19.45 -14.53 11.25
N ASN A 287 -19.70 -13.22 11.15
CA ASN A 287 -19.25 -12.25 12.15
C ASN A 287 -20.39 -11.26 12.48
N PRO A 288 -20.99 -11.28 13.68
CA PRO A 288 -20.64 -12.12 14.84
C PRO A 288 -20.78 -13.64 14.56
N PRO A 289 -20.08 -14.50 15.33
CA PRO A 289 -20.17 -15.95 15.19
C PRO A 289 -21.62 -16.45 15.23
N PRO A 290 -22.01 -17.38 14.34
CA PRO A 290 -23.38 -17.87 14.29
C PRO A 290 -23.75 -18.77 15.48
N THR A 291 -25.02 -18.72 15.86
CA THR A 291 -25.67 -19.76 16.67
C THR A 291 -26.20 -20.87 15.78
N TYR A 292 -26.05 -22.13 16.20
CA TYR A 292 -26.50 -23.32 15.49
C TYR A 292 -27.80 -23.87 16.08
N ILE A 293 -28.68 -24.40 15.25
CA ILE A 293 -29.90 -25.12 15.62
C ILE A 293 -30.11 -26.27 14.63
N TRP A 294 -30.21 -27.51 15.12
CA TRP A 294 -30.62 -28.66 14.30
C TRP A 294 -32.11 -28.98 14.46
N THR A 295 -32.76 -29.42 13.38
CA THR A 295 -34.16 -29.90 13.38
C THR A 295 -34.34 -31.10 12.44
N PRO A 296 -34.99 -32.21 12.86
CA PRO A 296 -35.51 -32.46 14.20
C PRO A 296 -34.39 -32.57 15.25
N CYS A 297 -34.77 -32.46 16.52
CA CYS A 297 -33.90 -32.54 17.68
C CYS A 297 -34.64 -33.25 18.80
N ASP A 298 -34.01 -34.24 19.43
CA ASP A 298 -34.60 -34.94 20.55
C ASP A 298 -34.47 -34.11 21.85
N PRO A 299 -35.47 -34.10 22.76
CA PRO A 299 -35.46 -33.24 23.95
C PRO A 299 -34.26 -33.44 24.89
N GLU A 300 -33.63 -34.62 24.86
CA GLU A 300 -32.48 -34.98 25.69
C GLU A 300 -31.13 -34.72 24.98
N GLN A 301 -31.14 -34.26 23.73
CA GLN A 301 -29.96 -34.12 22.86
C GLN A 301 -29.49 -32.65 22.75
N VAL A 302 -28.17 -32.46 22.63
CA VAL A 302 -27.58 -31.12 22.49
C VAL A 302 -27.49 -30.72 21.01
N CYS A 303 -28.54 -30.05 20.52
CA CYS A 303 -28.71 -29.68 19.10
C CYS A 303 -28.30 -28.25 18.74
N ASN A 304 -27.57 -27.56 19.62
CA ASN A 304 -27.15 -26.15 19.45
C ASN A 304 -25.66 -25.98 19.09
N LYS A 305 -25.05 -27.04 18.56
CA LYS A 305 -23.64 -27.10 18.13
C LYS A 305 -23.52 -27.23 16.61
N ASN A 306 -22.31 -27.03 16.10
CA ASN A 306 -21.94 -27.29 14.71
C ASN A 306 -21.96 -28.78 14.33
N THR A 307 -22.04 -29.69 15.31
CA THR A 307 -22.25 -31.12 15.10
C THR A 307 -23.56 -31.61 15.73
N LEU A 308 -24.14 -32.68 15.18
CA LEU A 308 -25.26 -33.42 15.76
C LEU A 308 -24.91 -34.90 15.82
N ASP A 309 -24.77 -35.44 17.03
CA ASP A 309 -24.41 -36.84 17.28
C ASP A 309 -25.67 -37.70 17.49
N ILE A 310 -26.11 -38.39 16.44
CA ILE A 310 -27.24 -39.32 16.45
C ILE A 310 -26.73 -40.67 16.95
N SER A 311 -27.23 -41.13 18.10
CA SER A 311 -26.76 -42.38 18.74
C SER A 311 -27.22 -43.64 18.00
N GLN A 312 -28.45 -43.65 17.47
CA GLN A 312 -29.02 -44.77 16.72
C GLN A 312 -29.93 -44.26 15.59
N VAL A 313 -29.59 -44.58 14.34
CA VAL A 313 -30.46 -44.31 13.18
C VAL A 313 -31.54 -45.40 13.08
N LEU A 314 -32.82 -45.00 13.18
CA LEU A 314 -33.98 -45.91 13.19
C LEU A 314 -34.96 -45.72 12.01
N ASN A 315 -34.90 -44.58 11.32
CA ASN A 315 -35.76 -44.21 10.19
C ASN A 315 -34.97 -43.35 9.20
N ASP A 316 -35.46 -43.24 7.97
CA ASP A 316 -35.03 -42.19 7.04
C ASP A 316 -35.52 -40.83 7.56
N VAL A 317 -34.60 -39.88 7.78
CA VAL A 317 -34.90 -38.58 8.40
C VAL A 317 -34.07 -37.48 7.76
N ASN A 318 -34.71 -36.34 7.51
CA ASN A 318 -34.05 -35.15 6.96
C ASN A 318 -33.68 -34.18 8.09
N TYR A 319 -32.39 -34.06 8.38
CA TYR A 319 -31.87 -33.17 9.42
C TYR A 319 -31.42 -31.84 8.81
N THR A 320 -32.04 -30.76 9.25
CA THR A 320 -31.72 -29.39 8.81
C THR A 320 -30.88 -28.70 9.87
N CYS A 321 -29.67 -28.29 9.51
CA CYS A 321 -28.89 -27.33 10.26
C CYS A 321 -29.31 -25.91 9.86
N ARG A 322 -29.66 -25.08 10.85
CA ARG A 322 -29.90 -23.65 10.69
C ARG A 322 -28.88 -22.86 11.49
N VAL A 323 -28.26 -21.88 10.84
CA VAL A 323 -27.30 -20.97 11.45
C VAL A 323 -27.81 -19.53 11.38
N ALA A 324 -27.59 -18.75 12.44
CA ALA A 324 -28.09 -17.38 12.50
C ALA A 324 -27.14 -16.45 13.26
N ASN A 325 -27.09 -15.18 12.86
CA ASN A 325 -26.55 -14.07 13.65
C ASN A 325 -27.43 -12.82 13.48
N VAL A 326 -27.02 -11.69 14.06
CA VAL A 326 -27.79 -10.42 14.00
C VAL A 326 -27.97 -9.83 12.60
N HIS A 327 -27.28 -10.36 11.59
CA HIS A 327 -27.30 -9.87 10.20
C HIS A 327 -28.01 -10.83 9.22
N GLY A 328 -28.34 -12.06 9.62
CA GLY A 328 -29.00 -13.00 8.73
C GLY A 328 -29.02 -14.44 9.25
N ASN A 329 -29.54 -15.34 8.42
CA ASN A 329 -29.52 -16.77 8.65
C ASN A 329 -29.26 -17.54 7.35
N ASP A 330 -28.77 -18.77 7.48
CA ASP A 330 -28.59 -19.75 6.42
C ASP A 330 -29.01 -21.14 6.94
N SER A 331 -29.35 -22.06 6.04
CA SER A 331 -29.77 -23.41 6.42
C SER A 331 -29.56 -24.44 5.33
N LYS A 332 -29.10 -25.64 5.71
CA LYS A 332 -28.95 -26.79 4.80
C LYS A 332 -29.50 -28.06 5.43
N THR A 333 -30.02 -28.95 4.58
CA THR A 333 -30.66 -30.21 4.98
C THR A 333 -29.84 -31.40 4.50
N ALA A 334 -29.53 -32.31 5.43
CA ALA A 334 -28.89 -33.59 5.18
C ALA A 334 -29.96 -34.69 5.22
N ASN A 335 -30.08 -35.45 4.14
CA ASN A 335 -30.97 -36.59 4.06
C ASN A 335 -30.23 -37.82 4.60
N VAL A 336 -30.70 -38.39 5.71
CA VAL A 336 -30.14 -39.62 6.28
C VAL A 336 -31.02 -40.78 5.86
N TYR A 337 -30.44 -41.72 5.10
CA TYR A 337 -31.11 -42.93 4.63
C TYR A 337 -30.61 -44.18 5.37
N ILE A 338 -31.51 -45.11 5.63
CA ILE A 338 -31.16 -46.47 6.03
C ILE A 338 -30.59 -47.21 4.81
N GLY A 339 -29.44 -47.85 4.98
CA GLY A 339 -28.85 -48.67 3.94
C GLY A 339 -27.52 -49.30 4.31
N GLY A 340 -26.86 -49.88 3.32
CA GLY A 340 -25.61 -50.63 3.49
C GLY A 340 -25.36 -51.63 2.36
N ASN A 341 -24.35 -52.48 2.55
CA ASN A 341 -24.02 -53.57 1.63
C ASN A 341 -24.82 -54.86 1.95
N VAL A 342 -25.51 -54.89 3.09
CA VAL A 342 -26.41 -55.97 3.48
C VAL A 342 -27.71 -55.33 3.96
N ILE A 343 -28.81 -55.59 3.24
CA ILE A 343 -30.14 -55.05 3.53
C ILE A 343 -31.00 -56.17 4.07
N ASN A 344 -31.47 -56.01 5.31
CA ASN A 344 -32.31 -56.99 5.98
C ASN A 344 -33.78 -56.63 5.75
N ILE A 345 -34.54 -57.55 5.15
CA ILE A 345 -35.97 -57.38 4.86
C ILE A 345 -36.80 -58.52 5.44
N THR A 346 -38.07 -58.25 5.65
CA THR A 346 -39.11 -59.22 5.98
C THR A 346 -40.09 -59.29 4.83
N ILE A 347 -40.30 -60.49 4.27
CA ILE A 347 -41.31 -60.75 3.23
C ILE A 347 -42.41 -61.62 3.83
N VAL A 348 -43.66 -61.19 3.69
CA VAL A 348 -44.85 -61.94 4.08
C VAL A 348 -45.44 -62.59 2.83
N ILE A 349 -45.51 -63.92 2.81
CA ILE A 349 -46.00 -64.73 1.69
C ILE A 349 -47.36 -65.32 2.09
N THR A 350 -48.40 -65.02 1.30
CA THR A 350 -49.81 -65.31 1.58
C THR A 350 -50.33 -66.62 0.98
N SER A 351 -49.42 -67.53 0.58
CA SER A 351 -49.79 -68.91 0.22
C SER A 351 -50.23 -69.72 1.45
N GLU A 352 -50.77 -70.93 1.21
CA GLU A 352 -51.46 -71.75 2.21
C GLU A 352 -50.72 -71.90 3.56
N PRO A 353 -51.46 -71.94 4.69
CA PRO A 353 -50.87 -71.90 6.02
C PRO A 353 -49.96 -73.10 6.30
N CYS A 354 -48.69 -72.82 6.62
CA CYS A 354 -47.72 -73.87 6.92
C CYS A 354 -47.79 -74.32 8.39
N ILE A 355 -47.74 -75.64 8.59
CA ILE A 355 -47.73 -76.29 9.89
C ILE A 355 -46.28 -76.43 10.38
N ASP A 356 -46.01 -76.04 11.63
CA ASP A 356 -44.69 -76.15 12.23
C ASP A 356 -44.15 -77.59 12.22
N GLY A 357 -42.85 -77.73 11.97
CA GLY A 357 -42.15 -79.02 11.95
C GLY A 357 -42.04 -79.71 10.58
N LYS A 358 -42.64 -79.19 9.50
CA LYS A 358 -42.46 -79.71 8.12
C LYS A 358 -41.87 -78.74 7.09
N TYR A 359 -41.61 -77.48 7.47
CA TYR A 359 -41.16 -76.47 6.51
C TYR A 359 -39.65 -76.58 6.21
N ASN A 360 -39.29 -77.04 5.01
CA ASN A 360 -37.90 -77.18 4.59
C ASN A 360 -37.31 -75.81 4.16
N GLN A 361 -36.62 -75.17 5.10
CA GLN A 361 -36.03 -73.83 4.93
C GLN A 361 -35.00 -73.75 3.80
N SER A 362 -34.19 -74.79 3.55
CA SER A 362 -33.19 -74.76 2.46
C SER A 362 -33.86 -74.87 1.09
N LEU A 363 -34.90 -75.71 0.96
CA LEU A 363 -35.68 -75.82 -0.27
C LEU A 363 -36.42 -74.51 -0.59
N PHE A 364 -36.95 -73.83 0.44
CA PHE A 364 -37.55 -72.50 0.29
C PHE A 364 -36.55 -71.45 -0.22
N LEU A 365 -35.36 -71.37 0.38
CA LEU A 365 -34.34 -70.42 -0.05
C LEU A 365 -33.86 -70.68 -1.49
N GLU A 366 -33.68 -71.95 -1.89
CA GLU A 366 -33.33 -72.28 -3.29
C GLU A 366 -34.41 -71.85 -4.29
N LYS A 367 -35.70 -72.07 -3.97
CA LYS A 367 -36.82 -71.60 -4.79
C LYS A 367 -36.84 -70.07 -4.94
N LEU A 368 -36.46 -69.32 -3.89
CA LEU A 368 -36.50 -67.85 -3.87
C LEU A 368 -35.29 -67.19 -4.57
N LYS A 369 -34.13 -67.87 -4.66
CA LYS A 369 -32.89 -67.33 -5.26
C LYS A 369 -33.02 -66.94 -6.74
N LYS A 370 -33.77 -67.71 -7.54
CA LYS A 370 -33.96 -67.40 -8.98
C LYS A 370 -34.87 -66.18 -9.18
N PRO A 371 -36.10 -66.14 -8.62
CA PRO A 371 -36.97 -64.97 -8.74
C PRO A 371 -36.34 -63.67 -8.20
N LEU A 372 -35.57 -63.72 -7.11
CA LEU A 372 -34.83 -62.54 -6.64
C LEU A 372 -33.75 -62.06 -7.63
N ARG A 373 -33.04 -62.96 -8.31
CA ARG A 373 -32.09 -62.56 -9.37
C ARG A 373 -32.79 -61.95 -10.59
N GLU A 374 -34.00 -62.39 -10.92
CA GLU A 374 -34.82 -61.82 -11.99
C GLU A 374 -35.40 -60.45 -11.59
N ALA A 375 -35.81 -60.29 -10.32
CA ALA A 375 -36.24 -59.02 -9.75
C ALA A 375 -35.16 -57.93 -9.78
N PHE A 376 -33.91 -58.28 -9.47
CA PHE A 376 -32.77 -57.36 -9.47
C PHE A 376 -31.96 -57.36 -10.78
N ALA A 377 -32.41 -58.02 -11.85
CA ALA A 377 -31.66 -58.10 -13.11
C ALA A 377 -31.35 -56.72 -13.73
N ASP A 378 -32.28 -55.77 -13.56
CA ASP A 378 -32.18 -54.39 -14.04
C ASP A 378 -31.38 -53.46 -13.10
N LYS A 379 -30.87 -53.97 -11.97
CA LYS A 379 -30.14 -53.22 -10.93
C LYS A 379 -28.75 -53.83 -10.72
N THR A 380 -27.71 -53.07 -11.03
CA THR A 380 -26.32 -53.52 -10.83
C THR A 380 -26.00 -53.70 -9.35
N GLY A 381 -25.32 -54.81 -9.01
CA GLY A 381 -24.66 -54.99 -7.72
C GLY A 381 -25.26 -56.01 -6.75
N TYR A 382 -26.41 -56.62 -7.05
CA TYR A 382 -26.95 -57.71 -6.22
C TYR A 382 -26.11 -58.99 -6.34
N GLU A 383 -25.61 -59.49 -5.21
CA GLU A 383 -24.76 -60.70 -5.13
C GLU A 383 -25.54 -61.95 -4.73
N GLY A 384 -26.55 -61.81 -3.87
CA GLY A 384 -27.38 -62.94 -3.43
C GLY A 384 -28.15 -62.70 -2.14
N VAL A 385 -28.81 -63.76 -1.67
CA VAL A 385 -29.69 -63.76 -0.49
C VAL A 385 -29.26 -64.82 0.52
N GLN A 386 -29.37 -64.47 1.80
CA GLN A 386 -29.23 -65.38 2.94
C GLN A 386 -30.52 -65.36 3.77
N LEU A 387 -31.01 -66.54 4.15
CA LEU A 387 -32.16 -66.66 5.05
C LEU A 387 -31.72 -66.39 6.49
N ILE A 388 -32.41 -65.48 7.19
CA ILE A 388 -32.20 -65.18 8.61
C ILE A 388 -33.13 -66.05 9.47
N GLY A 389 -34.38 -66.23 9.03
CA GLY A 389 -35.37 -67.08 9.71
C GLY A 389 -36.69 -67.17 8.94
N VAL A 390 -37.51 -68.16 9.29
CA VAL A 390 -38.88 -68.31 8.80
C VAL A 390 -39.80 -68.62 9.98
N ARG A 391 -40.97 -67.98 10.04
CA ARG A 391 -42.05 -68.29 10.98
C ARG A 391 -43.25 -68.86 10.22
N CYS A 392 -43.93 -69.86 10.79
CA CYS A 392 -45.08 -70.52 10.19
C CYS A 392 -46.43 -70.06 10.80
N GLY A 393 -47.53 -70.36 10.09
CA GLY A 393 -48.83 -69.70 10.23
C GLY A 393 -49.20 -69.04 8.91
N ILE A 394 -48.70 -67.82 8.68
CA ILE A 394 -48.47 -67.24 7.34
C ILE A 394 -46.95 -67.22 7.16
N ILE A 395 -46.42 -67.55 5.98
CA ILE A 395 -44.96 -67.64 5.79
C ILE A 395 -44.36 -66.23 5.91
N ILE A 396 -43.66 -65.97 7.01
CA ILE A 396 -42.90 -64.73 7.22
C ILE A 396 -41.42 -65.09 7.11
N ALA A 397 -40.75 -64.61 6.06
CA ALA A 397 -39.36 -64.87 5.77
C ALA A 397 -38.50 -63.63 6.00
N ASP A 398 -37.53 -63.74 6.91
CA ASP A 398 -36.53 -62.72 7.17
C ASP A 398 -35.30 -63.01 6.30
N LEU A 399 -34.89 -62.06 5.46
CA LEU A 399 -33.84 -62.22 4.45
C LEU A 399 -32.77 -61.14 4.59
N ALA A 400 -31.51 -61.52 4.42
CA ALA A 400 -30.39 -60.61 4.22
C ALA A 400 -30.00 -60.61 2.74
N LEU A 401 -30.27 -59.51 2.03
CA LEU A 401 -29.88 -59.29 0.64
C LEU A 401 -28.50 -58.63 0.60
N LYS A 402 -27.56 -59.21 -0.15
CA LYS A 402 -26.17 -58.75 -0.25
C LYS A 402 -25.93 -57.99 -1.55
N PHE A 403 -25.26 -56.86 -1.43
CA PHE A 403 -24.92 -55.96 -2.53
C PHE A 403 -23.43 -55.62 -2.48
N ASN A 404 -22.79 -55.51 -3.64
CA ASN A 404 -21.37 -55.15 -3.77
C ASN A 404 -21.08 -53.66 -3.52
N SER A 405 -22.13 -52.86 -3.27
CA SER A 405 -22.08 -51.42 -3.07
C SER A 405 -23.19 -50.95 -2.13
N THR A 406 -22.97 -49.81 -1.48
CA THR A 406 -23.89 -49.26 -0.48
C THR A 406 -25.23 -48.89 -1.12
N THR A 407 -26.29 -49.61 -0.74
CA THR A 407 -27.62 -49.49 -1.33
C THR A 407 -28.61 -48.96 -0.28
N LYS A 408 -29.57 -48.11 -0.68
CA LYS A 408 -30.64 -47.63 0.23
C LYS A 408 -31.71 -48.71 0.42
N GLU A 409 -32.20 -48.89 1.65
CA GLU A 409 -33.23 -49.89 1.95
C GLU A 409 -34.52 -49.64 1.13
N GLN A 410 -34.92 -48.37 0.98
CA GLN A 410 -36.10 -48.01 0.19
C GLN A 410 -35.99 -48.44 -1.28
N ASP A 411 -34.82 -48.31 -1.91
CA ASP A 411 -34.62 -48.71 -3.32
C ASP A 411 -34.79 -50.24 -3.49
N VAL A 412 -34.34 -51.02 -2.51
CA VAL A 412 -34.52 -52.48 -2.46
C VAL A 412 -36.00 -52.83 -2.29
N ILE A 413 -36.71 -52.17 -1.36
CA ILE A 413 -38.14 -52.38 -1.13
C ILE A 413 -38.97 -52.00 -2.35
N MET A 414 -38.67 -50.87 -3.01
CA MET A 414 -39.34 -50.46 -4.26
C MET A 414 -39.12 -51.50 -5.38
N THR A 415 -37.86 -51.90 -5.61
CA THR A 415 -37.53 -52.90 -6.65
C THR A 415 -38.25 -54.23 -6.42
N LEU A 416 -38.40 -54.66 -5.16
CA LEU A 416 -39.15 -55.88 -4.82
C LEU A 416 -40.66 -55.71 -5.00
N ASN A 417 -41.25 -54.57 -4.62
CA ASN A 417 -42.68 -54.30 -4.87
C ASN A 417 -42.99 -54.22 -6.38
N ASP A 418 -42.08 -53.64 -7.18
CA ASP A 418 -42.16 -53.67 -8.64
C ASP A 418 -42.12 -55.12 -9.15
N ALA A 419 -41.18 -55.94 -8.64
CA ALA A 419 -41.09 -57.36 -8.99
C ALA A 419 -42.31 -58.20 -8.57
N VAL A 420 -43.01 -57.83 -7.49
CA VAL A 420 -44.31 -58.43 -7.11
C VAL A 420 -45.37 -58.08 -8.15
N ARG A 421 -45.52 -56.79 -8.48
CA ARG A 421 -46.51 -56.30 -9.45
C ARG A 421 -46.28 -56.88 -10.85
N ASP A 422 -45.03 -57.01 -11.25
CA ASP A 422 -44.62 -57.48 -12.58
C ASP A 422 -44.57 -59.03 -12.65
N GLY A 423 -44.93 -59.74 -11.58
CA GLY A 423 -44.93 -61.22 -11.51
C GLY A 423 -43.55 -61.89 -11.47
N LYS A 424 -42.47 -61.10 -11.38
CA LYS A 424 -41.07 -61.56 -11.37
C LYS A 424 -40.69 -62.39 -10.13
N LEU A 425 -41.51 -62.39 -9.07
CA LEU A 425 -41.30 -63.25 -7.88
C LEU A 425 -41.87 -64.69 -8.00
N GLY A 426 -42.41 -65.08 -9.15
CA GLY A 426 -42.75 -66.48 -9.44
C GLY A 426 -43.99 -67.01 -8.71
N GLU A 427 -43.92 -68.22 -8.15
CA GLU A 427 -45.05 -68.89 -7.46
C GLU A 427 -45.41 -68.28 -6.08
N PHE A 428 -44.65 -67.28 -5.61
CA PHE A 428 -44.82 -66.68 -4.30
C PHE A 428 -45.79 -65.49 -4.32
N SER A 429 -47.00 -65.68 -3.80
CA SER A 429 -47.92 -64.58 -3.50
C SER A 429 -47.37 -63.75 -2.33
N VAL A 430 -46.81 -62.58 -2.59
CA VAL A 430 -46.26 -61.69 -1.55
C VAL A 430 -47.32 -60.66 -1.14
N GLY A 431 -47.67 -60.63 0.14
CA GLY A 431 -48.63 -59.69 0.72
C GLY A 431 -48.01 -58.40 1.26
N ALA A 432 -46.76 -58.46 1.73
CA ALA A 432 -46.03 -57.27 2.22
C ALA A 432 -44.51 -57.49 2.22
N ILE A 433 -43.76 -56.41 1.95
CA ILE A 433 -42.31 -56.32 2.08
C ILE A 433 -41.98 -55.14 3.01
N LYS A 434 -41.14 -55.35 4.02
CA LYS A 434 -40.71 -54.31 4.97
C LYS A 434 -39.24 -54.47 5.32
N GLY A 435 -38.55 -53.37 5.66
CA GLY A 435 -37.24 -53.44 6.31
C GLY A 435 -37.32 -54.15 7.66
N LYS A 436 -36.33 -55.00 7.98
CA LYS A 436 -36.27 -55.70 9.26
C LYS A 436 -35.68 -54.77 10.32
N ARG A 437 -36.58 -54.10 11.05
CA ARG A 437 -36.24 -53.32 12.24
C ARG A 437 -36.16 -54.23 13.47
N PRO A 438 -35.28 -53.94 14.45
CA PRO A 438 -35.33 -54.58 15.75
C PRO A 438 -36.61 -54.16 16.49
N ASP A 439 -37.20 -55.08 17.25
CA ASP A 439 -38.38 -54.82 18.06
C ASP A 439 -38.02 -53.84 19.18
N VAL A 440 -38.45 -52.59 19.04
CA VAL A 440 -38.41 -51.59 20.12
C VAL A 440 -39.70 -51.76 20.92
N GLU A 441 -39.59 -52.16 22.18
CA GLU A 441 -40.76 -52.19 23.07
C GLU A 441 -41.37 -50.77 23.16
N PRO A 442 -42.70 -50.63 22.99
CA PRO A 442 -43.34 -49.32 23.02
C PRO A 442 -43.30 -48.76 24.44
N THR A 443 -42.43 -47.78 24.68
CA THR A 443 -42.51 -46.93 25.87
C THR A 443 -43.81 -46.14 25.82
N ASP A 444 -44.73 -46.49 26.70
CA ASP A 444 -46.06 -45.89 26.80
C ASP A 444 -45.95 -44.38 27.12
N GLY A 445 -46.54 -43.54 26.27
CA GLY A 445 -46.26 -42.10 26.22
C GLY A 445 -47.23 -41.37 25.29
N GLY A 446 -48.47 -41.20 25.76
CA GLY A 446 -49.59 -40.75 24.94
C GLY A 446 -49.39 -39.40 24.24
N ALA A 447 -49.68 -39.36 22.94
CA ALA A 447 -49.75 -38.13 22.18
C ALA A 447 -51.04 -37.35 22.50
N THR A 448 -50.90 -36.13 23.03
CA THR A 448 -51.94 -35.10 22.95
C THR A 448 -51.51 -33.99 22.00
N SER A 449 -52.35 -33.68 21.02
CA SER A 449 -52.10 -32.75 19.92
C SER A 449 -51.86 -31.30 20.37
N PRO A 450 -50.90 -30.57 19.75
CA PRO A 450 -50.62 -29.18 20.09
C PRO A 450 -51.53 -28.19 19.34
N LEU A 451 -52.82 -28.10 19.70
CA LEU A 451 -53.68 -27.00 19.22
C LEU A 451 -54.96 -26.71 20.04
N ASP A 452 -54.88 -26.49 21.36
CA ASP A 452 -55.78 -25.51 22.01
C ASP A 452 -55.21 -24.97 23.33
N SER A 453 -55.21 -23.64 23.47
CA SER A 453 -54.94 -22.82 24.69
C SER A 453 -54.56 -21.37 24.35
N LEU A 454 -54.62 -20.95 23.08
CA LEU A 454 -54.41 -19.56 22.66
C LEU A 454 -55.75 -18.80 22.54
N SER A 455 -56.62 -18.92 23.56
CA SER A 455 -57.93 -18.22 23.61
C SER A 455 -58.47 -17.90 25.02
N ARG A 456 -57.70 -18.17 26.10
CA ARG A 456 -57.98 -17.74 27.48
C ARG A 456 -56.62 -17.46 28.16
N ILE A 457 -56.17 -16.24 28.45
CA ILE A 457 -56.88 -15.01 28.82
C ILE A 457 -56.13 -13.79 28.22
N VAL A 458 -56.76 -13.07 27.30
CA VAL A 458 -56.54 -11.62 27.15
C VAL A 458 -57.80 -10.97 27.71
N GLY A 459 -57.72 -10.53 28.96
CA GLY A 459 -58.90 -10.11 29.71
C GLY A 459 -58.54 -9.31 30.95
N ILE A 460 -58.45 -7.99 30.76
CA ILE A 460 -58.67 -6.96 31.79
C ILE A 460 -57.53 -6.78 32.82
N ILE A 461 -56.67 -5.81 32.51
CA ILE A 461 -56.32 -4.65 33.36
C ILE A 461 -56.30 -4.88 34.89
N GLY A 462 -55.10 -4.72 35.48
CA GLY A 462 -54.97 -4.00 36.75
C GLY A 462 -54.09 -4.61 37.84
N ILE A 463 -53.13 -3.78 38.31
CA ILE A 463 -52.64 -3.71 39.70
C ILE A 463 -51.55 -4.74 40.13
N VAL A 464 -50.30 -4.22 40.25
CA VAL A 464 -49.22 -4.58 41.23
C VAL A 464 -48.57 -5.98 41.04
N VAL A 465 -47.30 -6.16 40.63
CA VAL A 465 -46.01 -5.50 40.95
C VAL A 465 -45.52 -5.71 42.40
N GLY A 466 -44.87 -6.85 42.68
CA GLY A 466 -44.11 -7.05 43.91
C GLY A 466 -43.37 -8.41 43.95
N ALA A 467 -42.03 -8.38 43.99
CA ALA A 467 -41.10 -9.54 43.92
C ALA A 467 -41.31 -10.45 42.68
N VAL A 468 -40.41 -10.53 41.70
CA VAL A 468 -39.00 -10.97 41.82
C VAL A 468 -38.05 -10.14 40.95
N PHE A 469 -37.93 -8.83 41.20
CA PHE A 469 -36.87 -7.97 40.63
C PHE A 469 -36.04 -7.32 41.74
N GLY A 470 -35.48 -8.17 42.62
CA GLY A 470 -34.85 -7.78 43.88
C GLY A 470 -33.43 -8.30 44.09
N SER A 471 -32.52 -8.13 43.13
CA SER A 471 -31.09 -8.45 43.34
C SER A 471 -30.06 -7.79 42.41
N VAL A 472 -30.43 -7.18 41.27
CA VAL A 472 -29.45 -6.62 40.30
C VAL A 472 -29.48 -5.08 40.19
N ALA A 473 -30.56 -4.41 40.59
CA ALA A 473 -30.68 -2.94 40.48
C ALA A 473 -29.95 -2.15 41.59
N ALA A 474 -29.48 -2.81 42.67
CA ALA A 474 -28.93 -2.14 43.85
C ALA A 474 -27.46 -1.68 43.72
N LEU A 475 -26.66 -2.30 42.84
CA LEU A 475 -25.23 -1.99 42.70
C LEU A 475 -24.92 -0.88 41.66
N ALA A 476 -25.81 -0.66 40.69
CA ALA A 476 -25.60 0.36 39.65
C ALA A 476 -25.82 1.80 40.17
N VAL A 477 -26.75 2.02 41.10
CA VAL A 477 -27.12 3.36 41.59
C VAL A 477 -26.09 3.91 42.59
N ALA A 478 -25.45 3.05 43.39
CA ALA A 478 -24.39 3.45 44.31
C ALA A 478 -23.15 4.00 43.58
N GLY A 479 -22.74 3.35 42.47
CA GLY A 479 -21.59 3.79 41.67
C GLY A 479 -21.78 5.18 41.05
N ILE A 480 -22.99 5.47 40.55
CA ILE A 480 -23.32 6.75 39.91
C ILE A 480 -23.35 7.89 40.94
N LEU A 481 -23.82 7.63 42.17
CA LEU A 481 -23.81 8.64 43.25
C LEU A 481 -22.41 8.91 43.82
N VAL A 482 -21.53 7.90 43.89
CA VAL A 482 -20.10 8.11 44.23
C VAL A 482 -19.40 8.92 43.13
N TRP A 483 -19.65 8.61 41.86
CA TRP A 483 -19.09 9.37 40.74
C TRP A 483 -19.56 10.84 40.75
N TRP A 484 -20.86 11.09 40.98
CA TRP A 484 -21.41 12.44 41.02
C TRP A 484 -20.89 13.25 42.23
N THR A 485 -20.72 12.64 43.40
CA THR A 485 -20.16 13.30 44.58
C THR A 485 -18.65 13.59 44.47
N CYS A 486 -17.86 12.69 43.86
CA CYS A 486 -16.46 12.94 43.55
C CYS A 486 -16.28 14.03 42.48
N TRP A 487 -17.13 14.07 41.45
CA TRP A 487 -17.12 15.12 40.43
C TRP A 487 -17.49 16.50 41.01
N LYS A 488 -18.49 16.54 41.90
CA LYS A 488 -18.95 17.76 42.59
C LYS A 488 -17.95 18.32 43.61
N LYS A 489 -17.00 17.53 44.10
CA LYS A 489 -15.94 17.99 45.03
C LYS A 489 -14.67 18.53 44.35
N ARG A 490 -14.59 18.54 43.01
CA ARG A 490 -13.40 19.02 42.25
C ARG A 490 -13.59 20.33 41.47
N ARG A 491 -14.73 21.02 41.67
CA ARG A 491 -14.94 22.43 41.26
C ARG A 491 -15.60 23.22 42.41
N ASN A 492 -14.83 23.48 43.47
CA ASN A 492 -15.03 24.66 44.33
C ASN A 492 -13.82 24.90 45.25
N THR A 493 -12.74 25.43 44.67
CA THR A 493 -11.73 26.23 45.36
C THR A 493 -11.14 27.23 44.38
N LYS A 494 -11.00 28.49 44.81
CA LYS A 494 -10.39 29.64 44.09
C LYS A 494 -11.26 30.37 43.06
N GLY A 495 -12.21 31.16 43.57
CA GLY A 495 -12.09 32.63 43.41
C GLY A 495 -11.43 33.22 44.67
N ALA A 496 -11.10 34.51 44.78
CA ALA A 496 -11.07 35.60 43.80
C ALA A 496 -10.28 36.79 44.41
N GLU A 497 -9.58 37.59 43.58
CA GLU A 497 -9.05 38.95 43.85
C GLU A 497 -8.42 39.47 42.53
N GLY A 498 -8.60 40.70 42.02
CA GLY A 498 -9.59 41.73 42.35
C GLY A 498 -9.37 43.11 41.67
N LYS A 499 -10.16 43.47 40.63
CA LYS A 499 -10.36 44.82 40.02
C LYS A 499 -9.12 45.49 39.37
N CYS A 500 -9.17 46.53 38.53
CA CYS A 500 -10.16 47.55 38.09
C CYS A 500 -9.85 47.91 36.59
N CYS A 501 -10.62 48.63 35.75
CA CYS A 501 -11.77 49.54 35.91
C CYS A 501 -12.77 49.48 34.71
N ILE A 502 -13.66 50.48 34.59
CA ILE A 502 -14.99 50.44 33.94
C ILE A 502 -15.07 51.38 32.72
N HIS A 503 -15.81 51.00 31.66
CA HIS A 503 -16.86 51.78 30.94
C HIS A 503 -17.12 51.20 29.51
N VAL A 504 -18.28 51.27 28.83
CA VAL A 504 -19.74 51.25 29.17
C VAL A 504 -20.55 51.57 27.88
N ILE A 505 -21.82 51.09 27.74
CA ILE A 505 -22.87 51.57 26.77
C ILE A 505 -22.62 51.27 25.26
N THR A 506 -23.58 50.95 24.36
CA THR A 506 -25.04 50.62 24.30
C THR A 506 -25.26 49.64 23.12
N PHE A 507 -26.17 48.65 23.09
CA PHE A 507 -27.66 48.66 23.00
C PHE A 507 -28.30 49.22 21.71
N GLY A 508 -29.21 48.43 21.10
CA GLY A 508 -30.08 48.80 19.97
C GLY A 508 -29.99 47.85 18.76
N ASN A 509 -31.04 47.29 18.16
CA ASN A 509 -32.25 46.56 18.58
C ASN A 509 -33.20 46.48 17.35
N SER A 510 -33.95 45.37 17.19
CA SER A 510 -35.24 45.25 16.45
C SER A 510 -35.33 45.06 14.90
N SER A 511 -36.38 44.30 14.53
CA SER A 511 -37.28 44.34 13.35
C SER A 511 -37.01 43.54 12.06
N ASN A 512 -37.60 42.34 12.00
CA ASN A 512 -38.64 41.84 11.08
C ASN A 512 -38.67 42.13 9.55
N GLU A 513 -38.99 41.02 8.84
CA GLU A 513 -39.99 40.85 7.75
C GLU A 513 -39.63 40.99 6.24
N THR A 514 -39.79 39.83 5.55
CA THR A 514 -40.37 39.58 4.21
C THR A 514 -39.95 40.40 2.97
N GLY A 515 -39.63 39.69 1.87
CA GLY A 515 -39.63 40.26 0.51
C GLY A 515 -39.08 39.31 -0.56
N ARG A 516 -39.67 39.30 -1.77
CA ARG A 516 -39.41 38.34 -2.85
C ARG A 516 -38.84 39.04 -4.11
N SER A 517 -37.74 38.52 -4.65
CA SER A 517 -37.27 38.51 -6.06
C SER A 517 -37.61 39.69 -7.01
N THR A 518 -36.56 40.31 -7.63
CA THR A 518 -36.40 40.51 -9.11
C THR A 518 -35.04 41.16 -9.46
N ASP A 519 -34.57 40.97 -10.71
CA ASP A 519 -33.30 41.47 -11.28
C ASP A 519 -33.30 42.96 -11.71
N ILE A 520 -32.10 43.55 -11.89
CA ILE A 520 -31.59 44.35 -13.05
C ILE A 520 -30.39 45.27 -12.63
N ALA A 521 -29.46 45.52 -13.57
CA ALA A 521 -28.17 46.23 -13.38
C ALA A 521 -28.14 47.68 -13.96
N VAL A 522 -26.93 48.27 -14.11
CA VAL A 522 -26.51 49.63 -14.66
C VAL A 522 -26.04 50.60 -13.55
N GLU A 523 -24.93 51.37 -13.59
CA GLU A 523 -23.60 51.38 -14.28
C GLU A 523 -22.79 52.63 -13.80
N LEU A 524 -21.46 52.51 -13.63
CA LEU A 524 -20.34 53.41 -14.06
C LEU A 524 -20.27 54.94 -13.67
N PRO A 525 -19.07 55.60 -13.61
CA PRO A 525 -18.09 55.72 -14.72
C PRO A 525 -16.56 55.75 -14.43
N LYS A 526 -15.82 55.78 -15.56
CA LYS A 526 -14.35 55.89 -15.85
C LYS A 526 -13.91 57.39 -16.00
N PRO A 527 -12.66 57.82 -16.39
CA PRO A 527 -11.57 57.18 -17.20
C PRO A 527 -10.12 57.41 -16.68
N SER A 528 -8.99 57.13 -17.37
CA SER A 528 -8.62 56.65 -18.74
C SER A 528 -7.38 55.71 -18.67
N GLN A 529 -6.88 54.94 -19.66
CA GLN A 529 -7.23 54.58 -21.07
C GLN A 529 -6.31 55.11 -22.21
N SER A 530 -5.21 54.39 -22.51
CA SER A 530 -4.48 54.39 -23.81
C SER A 530 -3.70 53.06 -23.99
N HIS A 531 -3.55 52.42 -25.15
CA HIS A 531 -4.30 52.45 -26.41
C HIS A 531 -4.11 51.08 -27.10
N TYR A 532 -5.09 50.55 -27.84
CA TYR A 532 -5.02 49.23 -28.49
C TYR A 532 -4.34 49.30 -29.86
N MET A 533 -3.74 48.18 -30.29
CA MET A 533 -3.89 47.70 -31.67
C MET A 533 -3.57 46.20 -31.77
N ALA A 534 -4.35 45.49 -32.58
CA ALA A 534 -4.10 44.12 -33.01
C ALA A 534 -4.38 44.08 -34.52
N LEU A 535 -3.57 43.36 -35.31
CA LEU A 535 -3.94 42.83 -36.63
C LEU A 535 -2.87 41.89 -37.20
N GLU A 536 -3.36 40.73 -37.65
CA GLU A 536 -2.99 40.00 -38.88
C GLU A 536 -1.68 39.21 -39.07
N ASP A 537 -1.79 38.35 -40.10
CA ASP A 537 -1.00 37.17 -40.41
C ASP A 537 -0.12 37.42 -41.65
N ARG A 538 1.02 36.70 -41.75
CA ARG A 538 2.01 36.71 -42.84
C ARG A 538 2.68 38.05 -43.20
N THR A 539 4.00 38.11 -43.00
CA THR A 539 4.91 38.15 -44.17
C THR A 539 6.22 37.42 -43.90
N ARG A 540 6.66 36.63 -44.89
CA ARG A 540 7.97 35.99 -44.99
C ARG A 540 8.85 36.86 -45.90
N SER A 541 9.94 37.45 -45.40
CA SER A 541 11.25 37.69 -46.08
C SER A 541 12.11 38.75 -45.35
N GLN A 542 13.40 38.81 -45.70
CA GLN A 542 14.43 39.75 -45.22
C GLN A 542 14.69 39.83 -43.70
N VAL A 543 15.47 38.88 -43.17
CA VAL A 543 16.87 39.18 -42.80
C VAL A 543 17.75 38.00 -43.23
N MET A 544 18.48 38.17 -44.32
CA MET A 544 19.72 37.46 -44.62
C MET A 544 20.67 38.47 -45.26
N VAL A 545 21.65 38.92 -44.48
CA VAL A 545 22.93 39.47 -44.97
C VAL A 545 24.00 39.00 -43.99
N ASP A 546 25.14 38.56 -44.52
CA ASP A 546 26.38 38.21 -43.83
C ASP A 546 26.38 37.02 -42.84
N ALA A 547 26.18 35.83 -43.41
CA ALA A 547 27.08 34.70 -43.15
C ALA A 547 27.36 33.94 -44.46
N SER A 548 28.63 33.69 -44.76
CA SER A 548 29.06 32.96 -45.97
C SER A 548 28.52 31.51 -45.98
N PRO A 549 28.32 30.90 -47.16
CA PRO A 549 27.60 29.63 -47.27
C PRO A 549 28.41 28.45 -46.70
N LEU A 550 28.00 27.98 -45.52
CA LEU A 550 28.31 26.62 -45.06
C LEU A 550 27.53 25.61 -45.93
N SER A 551 28.21 24.52 -46.30
CA SER A 551 27.77 23.56 -47.30
C SER A 551 26.48 22.81 -46.94
N THR A 552 25.74 22.40 -47.99
CA THR A 552 24.40 21.79 -47.97
C THR A 552 24.33 20.36 -47.39
N GLU A 553 25.20 19.98 -46.44
CA GLU A 553 25.35 18.60 -45.95
C GLU A 553 24.95 18.38 -44.47
N GLN A 554 24.50 19.41 -43.76
CA GLN A 554 24.13 19.30 -42.33
C GLN A 554 22.68 19.72 -42.04
N ILE A 555 21.72 19.05 -42.69
CA ILE A 555 20.34 19.00 -42.19
C ILE A 555 20.37 18.17 -40.90
N SER A 556 19.89 18.74 -39.79
CA SER A 556 19.85 18.06 -38.48
C SER A 556 19.23 16.67 -38.59
N GLU A 557 20.02 15.65 -38.22
CA GLU A 557 19.61 14.24 -38.09
C GLU A 557 18.44 14.03 -37.08
N TYR A 558 18.10 15.10 -36.35
CA TYR A 558 16.99 15.21 -35.43
C TYR A 558 16.16 16.45 -35.75
N ALA A 559 15.23 16.28 -36.68
CA ALA A 559 14.22 17.26 -37.05
C ALA A 559 12.90 16.54 -37.29
N SER A 560 11.79 17.26 -37.13
CA SER A 560 10.47 16.80 -37.54
C SER A 560 10.48 16.42 -39.02
N LEU A 561 9.88 15.26 -39.36
CA LEU A 561 9.83 14.76 -40.74
C LEU A 561 9.39 15.82 -41.74
N ASN A 562 8.39 16.64 -41.42
CA ASN A 562 8.03 17.81 -42.21
C ASN A 562 8.43 19.12 -41.47
N PRO A 563 9.50 19.82 -41.88
CA PRO A 563 9.95 21.06 -41.24
C PRO A 563 8.93 22.20 -41.27
N CYS A 564 8.08 22.26 -42.31
CA CYS A 564 7.08 23.32 -42.47
C CYS A 564 5.88 23.17 -41.54
N THR A 565 5.52 21.93 -41.17
CA THR A 565 4.38 21.64 -40.27
C THR A 565 4.80 21.16 -38.89
N ARG A 566 6.12 21.04 -38.63
CA ARG A 566 6.72 20.39 -37.45
C ARG A 566 6.19 18.97 -37.20
N SER A 567 5.66 18.31 -38.23
CA SER A 567 5.03 16.99 -38.12
C SER A 567 6.08 15.88 -38.00
N TRP A 568 5.86 14.99 -37.04
CA TRP A 568 6.60 13.73 -36.86
C TRP A 568 5.83 12.52 -37.42
N GLU A 569 4.62 12.72 -37.92
CA GLU A 569 3.76 11.66 -38.44
C GLU A 569 4.31 11.05 -39.75
N THR A 570 4.35 9.72 -39.84
CA THR A 570 4.68 8.96 -41.05
C THR A 570 3.51 8.05 -41.44
N PRO A 571 3.28 7.76 -42.74
CA PRO A 571 2.29 6.77 -43.16
C PRO A 571 2.57 5.38 -42.58
N ARG A 572 1.50 4.64 -42.24
CA ARG A 572 1.58 3.33 -41.57
C ARG A 572 2.26 2.29 -42.45
N GLU A 573 2.01 2.33 -43.75
CA GLU A 573 2.56 1.50 -44.82
C GLU A 573 4.08 1.67 -44.98
N HIS A 574 4.65 2.81 -44.56
CA HIS A 574 6.10 3.00 -44.57
C HIS A 574 6.82 2.24 -43.44
N VAL A 575 6.10 1.64 -42.48
CA VAL A 575 6.66 0.97 -41.30
C VAL A 575 6.43 -0.54 -41.35
N THR A 576 7.47 -1.30 -41.65
CA THR A 576 7.45 -2.78 -41.65
C THR A 576 8.02 -3.32 -40.34
N ILE A 577 7.17 -3.88 -39.49
CA ILE A 577 7.59 -4.59 -38.27
C ILE A 577 8.30 -5.90 -38.65
N LYS A 578 9.39 -6.24 -37.96
CA LYS A 578 10.16 -7.47 -38.19
C LYS A 578 10.03 -8.47 -37.04
N GLN A 579 10.36 -8.05 -35.82
CA GLN A 579 10.47 -8.94 -34.65
C GLN A 579 10.15 -8.16 -33.38
N ILE A 580 9.42 -8.76 -32.44
CA ILE A 580 9.26 -8.20 -31.09
C ILE A 580 10.56 -8.46 -30.31
N ILE A 581 11.22 -7.38 -29.87
CA ILE A 581 12.50 -7.41 -29.15
C ILE A 581 12.36 -7.12 -27.65
N GLY A 582 11.18 -6.68 -27.20
CA GLY A 582 10.87 -6.50 -25.78
C GLY A 582 9.37 -6.53 -25.51
N LYS A 583 8.97 -7.13 -24.39
CA LYS A 583 7.59 -7.11 -23.87
C LYS A 583 7.63 -6.66 -22.41
N GLY A 584 7.27 -5.40 -22.16
CA GLY A 584 7.34 -4.79 -20.84
C GLY A 584 5.99 -4.69 -20.13
N ALA A 585 5.98 -4.05 -18.96
CA ALA A 585 4.74 -3.70 -18.26
C ALA A 585 3.93 -2.59 -18.96
N PHE A 586 4.55 -1.84 -19.88
CA PHE A 586 4.01 -0.62 -20.51
C PHE A 586 3.70 -0.76 -22.01
N GLY A 587 3.89 -1.96 -22.60
CA GLY A 587 3.69 -2.19 -24.03
C GLY A 587 4.59 -3.28 -24.60
N GLN A 588 4.83 -3.21 -25.91
CA GLN A 588 5.77 -4.05 -26.64
C GLN A 588 6.71 -3.15 -27.47
N VAL A 589 7.95 -3.58 -27.64
CA VAL A 589 8.94 -2.92 -28.50
C VAL A 589 9.34 -3.89 -29.60
N ALA A 590 9.31 -3.42 -30.84
CA ALA A 590 9.62 -4.22 -32.02
C ALA A 590 10.75 -3.61 -32.85
N LYS A 591 11.66 -4.46 -33.33
CA LYS A 591 12.59 -4.12 -34.42
C LYS A 591 11.78 -3.99 -35.70
N ALA A 592 11.97 -2.90 -36.43
CA ALA A 592 11.22 -2.59 -37.63
C ALA A 592 12.11 -1.92 -38.67
N THR A 593 11.55 -1.62 -39.83
CA THR A 593 12.21 -0.83 -40.87
C THR A 593 11.24 0.18 -41.41
N ALA A 594 11.67 1.44 -41.41
CA ALA A 594 10.92 2.57 -41.92
C ALA A 594 11.51 3.01 -43.26
N VAL A 595 10.67 3.24 -44.27
CA VAL A 595 11.08 3.82 -45.56
C VAL A 595 10.63 5.27 -45.67
N ASN A 596 11.27 6.03 -46.57
CA ASN A 596 10.88 7.42 -46.90
C ASN A 596 10.78 8.38 -45.70
N LEU A 597 11.52 8.14 -44.61
CA LEU A 597 11.66 9.11 -43.53
C LEU A 597 12.47 10.30 -44.03
N GLN A 598 11.82 11.46 -44.16
CA GLN A 598 12.42 12.69 -44.69
C GLN A 598 13.66 13.10 -43.87
N GLY A 599 14.75 13.42 -44.55
CA GLY A 599 16.06 13.70 -43.93
C GLY A 599 16.86 12.46 -43.50
N ARG A 600 16.43 11.24 -43.86
CA ARG A 600 17.12 9.98 -43.52
C ARG A 600 17.35 9.09 -44.75
N ALA A 601 18.10 8.00 -44.55
CA ALA A 601 18.29 6.98 -45.58
C ALA A 601 16.96 6.38 -46.05
N LYS A 602 16.87 6.06 -47.36
CA LYS A 602 15.68 5.51 -48.04
C LYS A 602 15.02 4.34 -47.32
N LYS A 603 15.81 3.55 -46.58
CA LYS A 603 15.39 2.45 -45.71
C LYS A 603 16.19 2.51 -44.41
N THR A 604 15.53 2.89 -43.31
CA THR A 604 16.14 3.11 -41.99
C THR A 604 15.71 2.01 -41.01
N LEU A 605 16.66 1.45 -40.24
CA LEU A 605 16.37 0.49 -39.16
C LEU A 605 15.90 1.26 -37.92
N VAL A 606 14.76 0.87 -37.34
CA VAL A 606 14.14 1.59 -36.21
C VAL A 606 13.63 0.60 -35.16
N ALA A 607 13.50 1.05 -33.92
CA ALA A 607 12.69 0.37 -32.92
C ALA A 607 11.32 1.06 -32.82
N VAL A 608 10.27 0.29 -32.60
CA VAL A 608 8.88 0.77 -32.55
C VAL A 608 8.28 0.39 -31.19
N LYS A 609 7.94 1.38 -30.38
CA LYS A 609 7.15 1.21 -29.16
C LYS A 609 5.67 1.23 -29.53
N MET A 610 4.91 0.24 -29.07
CA MET A 610 3.50 0.05 -29.38
C MET A 610 2.76 -0.57 -28.18
N LEU A 611 1.44 -0.41 -28.16
CA LEU A 611 0.58 -0.99 -27.12
C LEU A 611 0.39 -2.50 -27.29
N LYS A 612 -0.11 -3.17 -26.25
CA LYS A 612 -0.63 -4.54 -26.33
C LYS A 612 -2.07 -4.52 -26.83
N GLU A 613 -2.54 -5.63 -27.39
CA GLU A 613 -3.92 -5.78 -27.89
C GLU A 613 -4.99 -5.50 -26.83
N ASN A 614 -4.66 -5.73 -25.54
CA ASN A 614 -5.52 -5.49 -24.38
C ASN A 614 -5.08 -4.28 -23.53
N ALA A 615 -4.35 -3.32 -24.10
CA ALA A 615 -3.87 -2.16 -23.36
C ALA A 615 -5.01 -1.23 -22.90
N SER A 616 -4.86 -0.69 -21.69
CA SER A 616 -5.79 0.26 -21.10
C SER A 616 -5.67 1.66 -21.71
N GLU A 617 -6.71 2.48 -21.56
CA GLU A 617 -6.69 3.90 -21.95
C GLU A 617 -5.59 4.69 -21.19
N SER A 618 -5.25 4.28 -19.96
CA SER A 618 -4.13 4.87 -19.23
C SER A 618 -2.77 4.58 -19.87
N GLU A 619 -2.54 3.37 -20.35
CA GLU A 619 -1.31 3.00 -21.07
C GLU A 619 -1.23 3.70 -22.43
N ARG A 620 -2.38 3.89 -23.11
CA ARG A 620 -2.48 4.74 -24.31
C ARG A 620 -2.06 6.18 -24.03
N LYS A 621 -2.53 6.75 -22.93
CA LYS A 621 -2.22 8.13 -22.52
C LYS A 621 -0.76 8.31 -22.10
N ASP A 622 -0.16 7.33 -21.42
CA ASP A 622 1.26 7.37 -21.05
C ASP A 622 2.16 7.30 -22.30
N LEU A 623 1.86 6.43 -23.28
CA LEU A 623 2.60 6.36 -24.55
C LEU A 623 2.51 7.66 -25.37
N LEU A 624 1.34 8.31 -25.39
CA LEU A 624 1.17 9.62 -26.01
C LEU A 624 1.93 10.73 -25.26
N SER A 625 1.94 10.69 -23.92
CA SER A 625 2.68 11.66 -23.09
C SER A 625 4.19 11.57 -23.31
N GLU A 626 4.71 10.34 -23.44
CA GLU A 626 6.11 10.08 -23.83
C GLU A 626 6.42 10.61 -25.22
N LEU A 627 5.55 10.38 -26.21
CA LEU A 627 5.72 10.91 -27.56
C LEU A 627 5.77 12.45 -27.57
N GLU A 628 4.85 13.13 -26.90
CA GLU A 628 4.84 14.60 -26.85
C GLU A 628 6.08 15.17 -26.15
N LEU A 629 6.59 14.52 -25.11
CA LEU A 629 7.86 14.91 -24.48
C LEU A 629 9.04 14.73 -25.45
N MET A 630 9.12 13.59 -26.15
CA MET A 630 10.22 13.31 -27.09
C MET A 630 10.26 14.27 -28.29
N LYS A 631 9.12 14.84 -28.70
CA LYS A 631 9.04 15.89 -29.73
C LYS A 631 9.66 17.22 -29.31
N GLN A 632 9.77 17.49 -28.01
CA GLN A 632 10.32 18.73 -27.46
C GLN A 632 11.83 18.67 -27.23
N LEU A 633 12.41 17.47 -27.20
CA LEU A 633 13.85 17.29 -27.01
C LEU A 633 14.65 17.80 -28.22
N LYS A 634 15.82 18.39 -27.96
CA LYS A 634 16.91 18.59 -28.91
C LYS A 634 17.73 17.29 -29.03
N PRO A 635 18.47 17.08 -30.14
CA PRO A 635 19.39 15.95 -30.25
C PRO A 635 20.47 15.99 -29.17
N HIS A 636 20.71 14.84 -28.54
CA HIS A 636 21.82 14.63 -27.61
C HIS A 636 22.41 13.23 -27.86
N PRO A 637 23.75 13.04 -27.85
CA PRO A 637 24.35 11.73 -28.15
C PRO A 637 23.85 10.61 -27.23
N TYR A 638 23.74 10.91 -25.93
CA TYR A 638 23.42 9.94 -24.87
C TYR A 638 21.94 9.95 -24.43
N VAL A 639 21.04 10.45 -25.28
CA VAL A 639 19.58 10.36 -25.08
C VAL A 639 18.96 9.75 -26.33
N ILE A 640 17.91 8.94 -26.14
CA ILE A 640 17.24 8.23 -27.23
C ILE A 640 16.54 9.19 -28.21
N LYS A 641 16.79 9.00 -29.50
CA LYS A 641 16.21 9.82 -30.58
C LYS A 641 14.83 9.30 -31.02
N LEU A 642 13.80 10.16 -30.99
CA LEU A 642 12.60 10.05 -31.83
C LEU A 642 12.95 10.16 -33.31
N LEU A 643 12.37 9.31 -34.15
CA LEU A 643 12.50 9.34 -35.61
C LEU A 643 11.18 9.61 -36.33
N GLY A 644 10.04 9.38 -35.66
CA GLY A 644 8.70 9.63 -36.18
C GLY A 644 7.60 8.96 -35.33
N CYS A 645 6.35 9.09 -35.75
CA CYS A 645 5.20 8.42 -35.12
C CYS A 645 4.15 8.01 -36.15
N VAL A 646 3.30 7.06 -35.75
CA VAL A 646 2.01 6.76 -36.40
C VAL A 646 0.96 6.89 -35.30
N THR A 647 0.16 7.94 -35.35
CA THR A 647 -0.89 8.26 -34.37
C THR A 647 -2.29 8.34 -34.99
N LYS A 648 -2.37 8.54 -36.30
CA LYS A 648 -3.64 8.65 -37.06
C LYS A 648 -4.29 7.32 -37.41
N SER A 649 -3.63 6.19 -37.14
CA SER A 649 -4.15 4.85 -37.41
C SER A 649 -3.67 3.86 -36.35
N GLU A 650 -4.43 2.79 -36.14
CA GLU A 650 -4.05 1.70 -35.23
C GLU A 650 -3.31 0.57 -35.97
N PRO A 651 -2.41 -0.15 -35.28
CA PRO A 651 -1.88 0.14 -33.95
C PRO A 651 -0.96 1.37 -33.94
N MET A 652 -1.10 2.25 -32.94
CA MET A 652 -0.22 3.42 -32.78
C MET A 652 1.25 3.02 -32.58
N PHE A 653 2.16 3.75 -33.24
CA PHE A 653 3.61 3.52 -33.20
C PHE A 653 4.39 4.78 -32.78
N VAL A 654 5.35 4.62 -31.87
CA VAL A 654 6.43 5.60 -31.64
C VAL A 654 7.73 5.01 -32.21
N LEU A 655 8.29 5.66 -33.24
CA LEU A 655 9.50 5.21 -33.92
C LEU A 655 10.71 5.89 -33.28
N ILE A 656 11.63 5.11 -32.71
CA ILE A 656 12.87 5.57 -32.10
C ILE A 656 14.08 4.91 -32.80
N GLU A 657 15.28 5.46 -32.58
CA GLU A 657 16.51 4.82 -33.08
C GLU A 657 16.65 3.40 -32.51
N TYR A 658 17.03 2.45 -33.36
CA TYR A 658 17.30 1.08 -32.94
C TYR A 658 18.70 1.01 -32.31
N VAL A 659 18.78 0.53 -31.07
CA VAL A 659 20.02 0.47 -30.30
C VAL A 659 20.45 -1.01 -30.13
N PRO A 660 21.55 -1.45 -30.77
CA PRO A 660 21.74 -2.87 -31.11
C PRO A 660 22.01 -3.85 -29.95
N PHE A 661 22.60 -3.43 -28.83
CA PHE A 661 22.90 -4.38 -27.74
C PHE A 661 21.80 -4.49 -26.68
N GLY A 662 20.67 -3.81 -26.86
CA GLY A 662 19.54 -3.79 -25.92
C GLY A 662 19.79 -2.86 -24.72
N ASP A 663 19.16 -3.18 -23.58
CA ASP A 663 19.30 -2.43 -22.34
C ASP A 663 20.59 -2.74 -21.58
N LEU A 664 21.04 -1.77 -20.77
CA LEU A 664 22.28 -1.82 -20.01
C LEU A 664 22.25 -2.88 -18.91
N LEU A 665 21.09 -3.16 -18.29
CA LEU A 665 20.99 -4.22 -17.29
C LEU A 665 21.27 -5.60 -17.91
N GLY A 666 20.60 -5.92 -19.03
CA GLY A 666 20.86 -7.13 -19.80
C GLY A 666 22.28 -7.18 -20.39
N TYR A 667 22.84 -6.05 -20.83
CA TYR A 667 24.21 -5.94 -21.31
C TYR A 667 25.23 -6.31 -20.23
N LEU A 668 25.14 -5.66 -19.05
CA LEU A 668 26.02 -5.90 -17.91
C LEU A 668 25.95 -7.37 -17.46
N ARG A 669 24.74 -7.92 -17.28
CA ARG A 669 24.55 -9.30 -16.81
C ARG A 669 25.11 -10.34 -17.78
N LYS A 670 24.89 -10.18 -19.09
CA LYS A 670 25.48 -11.05 -20.13
C LYS A 670 27.00 -11.04 -20.10
N SER A 671 27.62 -9.91 -19.80
CA SER A 671 29.08 -9.79 -19.67
C SER A 671 29.68 -10.51 -18.47
N ARG A 672 28.87 -11.03 -17.53
CA ARG A 672 29.33 -11.92 -16.44
C ARG A 672 29.55 -13.38 -16.89
N GLY A 673 29.07 -13.77 -18.07
CA GLY A 673 29.14 -15.16 -18.55
C GLY A 673 28.26 -16.17 -17.77
N LEU A 674 27.38 -15.69 -16.89
CA LEU A 674 26.40 -16.50 -16.17
C LEU A 674 25.13 -16.71 -17.01
N ASN A 675 24.40 -17.81 -16.76
CA ASN A 675 23.09 -18.07 -17.37
C ASN A 675 22.00 -17.15 -16.79
N ASP A 676 21.96 -15.89 -17.25
CA ASP A 676 20.94 -14.92 -16.87
C ASP A 676 19.61 -15.20 -17.60
N THR A 677 18.53 -15.44 -16.84
CA THR A 677 17.19 -15.70 -17.37
C THR A 677 16.41 -14.43 -17.71
N TYR A 678 16.94 -13.25 -17.35
CA TYR A 678 16.24 -11.97 -17.44
C TYR A 678 15.95 -11.53 -18.90
N TYR A 679 16.80 -11.88 -19.87
CA TYR A 679 16.59 -11.60 -21.30
C TYR A 679 16.90 -12.79 -22.20
N LYS A 680 15.86 -13.31 -22.89
CA LYS A 680 15.98 -14.52 -23.73
C LYS A 680 16.66 -14.32 -25.08
N ASP A 681 16.79 -13.11 -25.62
CA ASP A 681 17.42 -12.91 -26.94
C ASP A 681 17.90 -11.46 -27.19
N PRO A 682 19.20 -11.21 -27.46
CA PRO A 682 19.69 -10.06 -28.19
C PRO A 682 20.20 -10.46 -29.59
N ASP A 683 19.88 -9.67 -30.62
CA ASP A 683 20.41 -9.87 -31.98
C ASP A 683 21.96 -9.93 -32.05
N ILE A 684 22.65 -9.28 -31.11
CA ILE A 684 24.12 -9.21 -31.04
C ILE A 684 24.56 -9.40 -29.59
N LYS A 685 25.50 -10.32 -29.36
CA LYS A 685 26.11 -10.53 -28.03
C LYS A 685 27.21 -9.49 -27.75
N PRO A 686 27.33 -8.98 -26.50
CA PRO A 686 28.47 -8.15 -26.12
C PRO A 686 29.78 -8.94 -26.26
N GLN A 687 30.88 -8.25 -26.58
CA GLN A 687 32.21 -8.84 -26.45
C GLN A 687 32.51 -9.11 -24.96
N THR A 688 33.12 -10.25 -24.66
CA THR A 688 33.16 -10.80 -23.30
C THR A 688 34.14 -10.06 -22.38
N ASN A 689 33.83 -10.08 -21.08
CA ASN A 689 34.57 -9.47 -19.97
C ASN A 689 34.66 -7.94 -20.01
N LEU A 690 33.74 -7.27 -19.33
CA LEU A 690 33.80 -5.82 -19.14
C LEU A 690 35.03 -5.41 -18.32
N THR A 691 35.66 -4.33 -18.76
CA THR A 691 36.74 -3.63 -18.07
C THR A 691 36.21 -2.51 -17.20
N SER A 692 37.01 -2.07 -16.23
CA SER A 692 36.69 -0.91 -15.41
C SER A 692 36.53 0.39 -16.21
N GLN A 693 37.15 0.50 -17.39
CA GLN A 693 37.01 1.67 -18.25
C GLN A 693 35.62 1.72 -18.88
N GLN A 694 35.09 0.58 -19.34
CA GLN A 694 33.74 0.49 -19.90
C GLN A 694 32.68 0.86 -18.84
N LEU A 695 32.86 0.42 -17.58
CA LEU A 695 31.97 0.79 -16.48
C LEU A 695 32.00 2.30 -16.16
N MET A 696 33.20 2.92 -16.14
CA MET A 696 33.33 4.37 -15.96
C MET A 696 32.74 5.16 -17.15
N LYS A 697 32.93 4.66 -18.37
CA LYS A 697 32.34 5.20 -19.60
C LYS A 697 30.82 5.22 -19.57
N PHE A 698 30.18 4.10 -19.19
CA PHE A 698 28.73 4.07 -19.00
C PHE A 698 28.28 5.13 -17.99
N ALA A 699 28.95 5.20 -16.83
CA ALA A 699 28.63 6.17 -15.79
C ALA A 699 28.65 7.62 -16.32
N TRP A 700 29.75 8.08 -16.91
CA TRP A 700 29.84 9.49 -17.34
C TRP A 700 28.96 9.83 -18.56
N GLN A 701 28.75 8.89 -19.49
CA GLN A 701 27.84 9.10 -20.63
C GLN A 701 26.38 9.30 -20.17
N ILE A 702 25.91 8.48 -19.22
CA ILE A 702 24.56 8.61 -18.67
C ILE A 702 24.42 9.90 -17.87
N ALA A 703 25.45 10.31 -17.12
CA ALA A 703 25.46 11.60 -16.43
C ALA A 703 25.35 12.78 -17.39
N ASP A 704 25.96 12.71 -18.58
CA ASP A 704 25.86 13.75 -19.61
C ASP A 704 24.45 13.78 -20.23
N GLY A 705 23.88 12.62 -20.57
CA GLY A 705 22.48 12.52 -21.02
C GLY A 705 21.48 13.09 -20.01
N MET A 706 21.65 12.76 -18.73
CA MET A 706 20.84 13.33 -17.64
C MET A 706 21.16 14.79 -17.34
N SER A 707 22.39 15.25 -17.56
CA SER A 707 22.75 16.67 -17.43
C SER A 707 21.96 17.51 -18.44
N TYR A 708 21.89 17.05 -19.68
CA TYR A 708 21.05 17.66 -20.70
C TYR A 708 19.56 17.62 -20.33
N LEU A 709 19.01 16.45 -19.93
CA LEU A 709 17.61 16.35 -19.52
C LEU A 709 17.27 17.25 -18.31
N SER A 710 18.20 17.41 -17.37
CA SER A 710 18.03 18.31 -16.20
C SER A 710 18.22 19.80 -16.50
N SER A 711 18.71 20.15 -17.70
CA SER A 711 18.84 21.55 -18.17
C SER A 711 17.56 22.08 -18.82
N ILE A 712 16.58 21.20 -19.04
CA ILE A 712 15.22 21.52 -19.47
C ILE A 712 14.23 21.09 -18.36
N PRO A 713 12.95 21.50 -18.39
CA PRO A 713 11.96 21.19 -17.35
C PRO A 713 11.49 19.72 -17.34
N VAL A 714 12.39 18.75 -17.41
CA VAL A 714 12.07 17.31 -17.47
C VAL A 714 12.62 16.58 -16.25
N ILE A 715 11.77 15.79 -15.59
CA ILE A 715 12.17 14.80 -14.59
C ILE A 715 11.84 13.41 -15.13
N HIS A 716 12.82 12.51 -15.15
CA HIS A 716 12.72 11.16 -15.73
C HIS A 716 11.92 10.18 -14.86
N ARG A 717 12.10 10.23 -13.54
CA ARG A 717 11.33 9.51 -12.50
C ARG A 717 11.47 7.97 -12.48
N ASP A 718 12.00 7.35 -13.53
CA ASP A 718 12.40 5.93 -13.56
C ASP A 718 13.77 5.72 -14.23
N LEU A 719 14.80 6.40 -13.71
CA LEU A 719 16.18 6.20 -14.18
C LEU A 719 16.78 4.94 -13.53
N ALA A 720 17.01 3.90 -14.33
CA ALA A 720 17.53 2.59 -13.92
C ALA A 720 18.25 1.89 -15.10
N ALA A 721 19.05 0.85 -14.84
CA ALA A 721 19.87 0.22 -15.89
C ALA A 721 19.02 -0.44 -17.00
N ARG A 722 17.82 -0.92 -16.67
CA ARG A 722 16.83 -1.42 -17.66
C ARG A 722 16.27 -0.37 -18.63
N ASN A 723 16.40 0.92 -18.28
CA ASN A 723 15.88 2.06 -19.07
C ASN A 723 17.01 2.86 -19.76
N VAL A 724 18.23 2.33 -19.76
CA VAL A 724 19.35 2.84 -20.58
C VAL A 724 19.66 1.81 -21.64
N LEU A 725 19.77 2.20 -22.91
CA LEU A 725 20.15 1.31 -24.01
C LEU A 725 21.64 1.44 -24.36
N VAL A 726 22.26 0.38 -24.88
CA VAL A 726 23.70 0.35 -25.23
C VAL A 726 23.90 0.12 -26.73
N GLY A 727 24.44 1.12 -27.41
CA GLY A 727 24.70 1.09 -28.86
C GLY A 727 26.13 0.74 -29.24
N GLU A 728 26.41 0.76 -30.54
CA GLU A 728 27.76 0.61 -31.09
C GLU A 728 28.75 1.59 -30.46
N GLY A 729 30.02 1.18 -30.39
CA GLY A 729 31.03 1.90 -29.62
C GLY A 729 30.71 2.01 -28.13
N GLU A 730 29.77 1.22 -27.62
CA GLU A 730 29.29 1.20 -26.23
C GLU A 730 28.71 2.55 -25.79
N THR A 731 27.90 3.11 -26.68
CA THR A 731 27.25 4.41 -26.47
C THR A 731 25.96 4.21 -25.68
N CYS A 732 25.92 4.65 -24.43
CA CYS A 732 24.72 4.65 -23.61
C CYS A 732 23.70 5.68 -24.09
N LYS A 733 22.41 5.31 -24.08
CA LYS A 733 21.28 6.19 -24.42
C LYS A 733 20.19 6.08 -23.38
N VAL A 734 19.94 7.15 -22.63
CA VAL A 734 18.82 7.27 -21.69
C VAL A 734 17.49 7.18 -22.45
N SER A 735 16.56 6.35 -21.97
CA SER A 735 15.33 5.95 -22.67
C SER A 735 14.16 5.70 -21.70
N ASP A 736 12.99 5.38 -22.26
CA ASP A 736 11.71 5.13 -21.57
C ASP A 736 11.20 6.31 -20.72
N PHE A 737 10.60 7.30 -21.40
CA PHE A 737 10.05 8.50 -20.76
C PHE A 737 8.58 8.35 -20.33
N GLY A 738 8.02 7.12 -20.30
CA GLY A 738 6.60 6.90 -19.95
C GLY A 738 6.19 7.50 -18.60
N MET A 739 7.11 7.56 -17.63
CA MET A 739 6.90 8.20 -16.32
C MET A 739 7.35 9.67 -16.24
N ALA A 740 8.05 10.18 -17.24
CA ALA A 740 8.61 11.54 -17.21
C ALA A 740 7.51 12.61 -17.35
N ARG A 741 7.72 13.79 -16.75
CA ARG A 741 6.73 14.89 -16.73
C ARG A 741 7.42 16.25 -16.79
N ASP A 742 6.70 17.22 -17.35
CA ASP A 742 7.02 18.65 -17.36
C ASP A 742 6.85 19.27 -15.95
N VAL A 743 7.56 20.37 -15.66
CA VAL A 743 7.63 20.98 -14.32
C VAL A 743 7.39 22.49 -14.39
N GLN A 744 6.40 22.97 -13.63
CA GLN A 744 6.04 24.38 -13.57
C GLN A 744 6.61 25.10 -12.33
N GLU A 745 7.07 26.34 -12.55
CA GLU A 745 7.56 27.40 -11.64
C GLU A 745 8.55 27.08 -10.50
N ASN A 746 8.52 25.91 -9.86
CA ASN A 746 9.33 25.60 -8.67
C ASN A 746 10.23 24.36 -8.79
N ASN A 747 10.41 23.77 -9.97
CA ASN A 747 11.21 22.56 -10.20
C ASN A 747 10.82 21.32 -9.35
N ILE A 748 9.60 21.33 -8.77
CA ILE A 748 9.05 20.26 -7.92
C ILE A 748 7.70 19.82 -8.49
N TYR A 749 7.58 18.53 -8.79
CA TYR A 749 6.33 17.89 -9.20
C TYR A 749 5.73 17.07 -8.04
N GLU A 750 4.48 17.34 -7.69
CA GLU A 750 3.72 16.58 -6.68
C GLU A 750 2.80 15.54 -7.35
N ARG A 751 2.94 14.27 -6.95
CA ARG A 751 2.25 13.14 -7.60
C ARG A 751 0.77 13.07 -7.25
N LYS A 752 -0.11 13.41 -8.21
CA LYS A 752 -1.58 13.40 -8.05
C LYS A 752 -2.29 12.03 -8.12
N THR A 753 -1.61 10.92 -8.46
CA THR A 753 -2.24 9.59 -8.65
C THR A 753 -1.41 8.40 -8.15
N ARG A 754 -2.09 7.28 -7.81
CA ARG A 754 -1.51 5.99 -7.35
C ARG A 754 -0.82 5.19 -8.48
N GLY A 755 0.07 5.81 -9.24
CA GLY A 755 0.85 5.13 -10.29
C GLY A 755 1.86 4.10 -9.76
N ARG A 756 2.20 3.11 -10.59
CA ARG A 756 3.30 2.13 -10.34
C ARG A 756 4.62 2.89 -10.08
N LEU A 757 5.44 2.41 -9.15
CA LEU A 757 6.64 3.13 -8.68
C LEU A 757 7.85 2.18 -8.55
N PRO A 758 9.03 2.54 -9.10
CA PRO A 758 10.26 1.76 -8.97
C PRO A 758 10.89 1.97 -7.58
N VAL A 759 10.31 1.37 -6.54
CA VAL A 759 10.59 1.70 -5.13
C VAL A 759 12.08 1.67 -4.77
N LYS A 760 12.85 0.69 -5.30
CA LYS A 760 14.29 0.56 -5.05
C LYS A 760 15.17 1.65 -5.70
N TRP A 761 14.67 2.37 -6.70
CA TRP A 761 15.37 3.49 -7.35
C TRP A 761 14.85 4.85 -6.88
N THR A 762 13.64 4.91 -6.32
CA THR A 762 12.97 6.16 -5.98
C THR A 762 13.64 6.85 -4.79
N ALA A 763 13.82 8.17 -4.88
CA ALA A 763 14.37 9.00 -3.81
C ALA A 763 13.49 9.03 -2.55
N ILE A 764 14.11 9.23 -1.38
CA ILE A 764 13.38 9.19 -0.09
C ILE A 764 12.25 10.25 -0.02
N GLU A 765 12.48 11.46 -0.50
CA GLU A 765 11.45 12.52 -0.55
C GLU A 765 10.31 12.21 -1.55
N ALA A 766 10.62 11.47 -2.62
CA ALA A 766 9.66 11.01 -3.61
C ALA A 766 8.85 9.78 -3.14
N LEU A 767 9.42 8.97 -2.24
CA LEU A 767 8.75 7.87 -1.54
C LEU A 767 7.83 8.36 -0.41
N LEU A 768 8.27 9.34 0.38
CA LEU A 768 7.57 9.78 1.60
C LEU A 768 6.57 10.92 1.38
N TYR A 769 6.82 11.78 0.39
CA TYR A 769 6.03 13.00 0.17
C TYR A 769 5.52 13.14 -1.28
N GLY A 770 5.82 12.17 -2.15
CA GLY A 770 5.44 12.22 -3.57
C GLY A 770 6.06 13.39 -4.35
N LYS A 771 7.11 14.03 -3.82
CA LYS A 771 7.81 15.19 -4.39
C LYS A 771 8.94 14.72 -5.30
N TYR A 772 8.90 15.10 -6.57
CA TYR A 772 9.92 14.78 -7.57
C TYR A 772 10.62 16.05 -8.01
N SER A 773 11.94 15.97 -8.18
CA SER A 773 12.79 17.03 -8.73
C SER A 773 13.92 16.41 -9.55
N THR A 774 14.72 17.22 -10.24
CA THR A 774 15.98 16.74 -10.86
C THR A 774 16.94 16.13 -9.83
N LYS A 775 16.87 16.55 -8.55
CA LYS A 775 17.61 15.95 -7.43
C LYS A 775 17.08 14.58 -6.99
N SER A 776 15.82 14.28 -7.29
CA SER A 776 15.24 12.94 -7.11
C SER A 776 15.78 11.98 -8.18
N ASP A 777 15.97 12.45 -9.42
CA ASP A 777 16.67 11.67 -10.45
C ASP A 777 18.16 11.47 -10.13
N VAL A 778 18.82 12.42 -9.47
CA VAL A 778 20.21 12.24 -8.98
C VAL A 778 20.31 11.08 -7.99
N TRP A 779 19.31 10.87 -7.13
CA TRP A 779 19.25 9.69 -6.25
C TRP A 779 19.12 8.40 -7.06
N SER A 780 18.18 8.36 -8.01
CA SER A 780 17.99 7.23 -8.93
C SER A 780 19.28 6.91 -9.71
N TYR A 781 20.02 7.95 -10.11
CA TYR A 781 21.33 7.83 -10.73
C TYR A 781 22.39 7.24 -9.79
N GLY A 782 22.37 7.56 -8.50
CA GLY A 782 23.20 6.87 -7.49
C GLY A 782 22.90 5.37 -7.41
N VAL A 783 21.63 4.98 -7.52
CA VAL A 783 21.23 3.56 -7.60
C VAL A 783 21.71 2.92 -8.91
N LEU A 784 21.61 3.63 -10.03
CA LEU A 784 22.14 3.20 -11.33
C LEU A 784 23.68 3.04 -11.32
N LEU A 785 24.43 3.93 -10.67
CA LEU A 785 25.87 3.75 -10.46
C LEU A 785 26.17 2.45 -9.71
N PHE A 786 25.37 2.12 -8.68
CA PHE A 786 25.49 0.84 -7.99
C PHE A 786 25.20 -0.34 -8.93
N GLU A 787 24.16 -0.29 -9.75
CA GLU A 787 23.89 -1.31 -10.78
C GLU A 787 25.07 -1.47 -11.75
N ILE A 788 25.62 -0.37 -12.27
CA ILE A 788 26.76 -0.37 -13.22
C ILE A 788 27.99 -1.01 -12.58
N PHE A 789 28.41 -0.53 -11.41
CA PHE A 789 29.64 -1.01 -10.79
C PHE A 789 29.50 -2.41 -10.19
N THR A 790 28.30 -2.85 -9.81
CA THR A 790 28.03 -4.27 -9.49
C THR A 790 27.73 -5.13 -10.72
N ILE A 791 27.90 -4.59 -11.93
CA ILE A 791 27.74 -5.32 -13.20
C ILE A 791 26.33 -5.94 -13.33
N GLY A 792 25.28 -5.15 -13.06
CA GLY A 792 23.87 -5.56 -13.15
C GLY A 792 23.33 -6.23 -11.86
N GLY A 793 23.93 -5.93 -10.71
CA GLY A 793 23.47 -6.42 -9.40
C GLY A 793 22.17 -5.77 -8.97
N SER A 794 21.31 -6.54 -8.29
CA SER A 794 20.02 -6.03 -7.79
C SER A 794 20.25 -5.01 -6.66
N PRO A 795 19.75 -3.76 -6.78
CA PRO A 795 19.81 -2.81 -5.68
C PRO A 795 19.09 -3.35 -4.44
N TYR A 796 19.60 -3.03 -3.26
CA TYR A 796 19.04 -3.47 -1.97
C TYR A 796 18.80 -5.01 -1.97
N PRO A 797 19.88 -5.81 -2.16
CA PRO A 797 19.76 -7.24 -2.38
C PRO A 797 19.06 -7.92 -1.20
N ARG A 798 18.20 -8.89 -1.50
CA ARG A 798 17.39 -9.66 -0.53
C ARG A 798 16.43 -8.85 0.35
N MET A 799 16.26 -7.55 0.11
CA MET A 799 15.29 -6.71 0.83
C MET A 799 13.99 -6.49 0.06
N ASP A 800 12.87 -6.65 0.77
CA ASP A 800 11.52 -6.38 0.28
C ASP A 800 11.37 -4.87 -0.04
N GLY A 801 10.97 -4.57 -1.27
CA GLY A 801 10.68 -3.20 -1.73
C GLY A 801 9.78 -2.42 -0.76
N ARG A 802 8.80 -3.09 -0.14
CA ARG A 802 7.86 -2.47 0.82
C ARG A 802 8.51 -1.96 2.10
N LYS A 803 9.74 -2.40 2.43
CA LYS A 803 10.48 -2.00 3.63
C LYS A 803 11.57 -0.96 3.35
N ILE A 804 11.89 -0.69 2.08
CA ILE A 804 12.98 0.20 1.68
C ILE A 804 12.79 1.62 2.25
N ALA A 805 11.57 2.16 2.22
CA ALA A 805 11.29 3.49 2.78
C ALA A 805 11.70 3.60 4.26
N ASN A 806 11.32 2.62 5.09
CA ASN A 806 11.67 2.60 6.52
C ASN A 806 13.19 2.53 6.73
N PHE A 807 13.87 1.62 6.03
CA PHE A 807 15.34 1.51 6.14
C PHE A 807 16.05 2.80 5.69
N LEU A 808 15.57 3.45 4.63
CA LEU A 808 16.12 4.74 4.17
C LEU A 808 15.93 5.85 5.22
N GLN A 809 14.79 5.88 5.91
CA GLN A 809 14.51 6.80 7.03
C GLN A 809 15.37 6.52 8.27
N GLU A 810 15.74 5.26 8.51
CA GLU A 810 16.72 4.86 9.53
C GLU A 810 18.17 5.19 9.13
N GLY A 811 18.38 5.84 7.98
CA GLY A 811 19.70 6.23 7.47
C GLY A 811 20.45 5.11 6.75
N TYR A 812 19.85 3.93 6.55
CA TYR A 812 20.48 2.83 5.82
C TYR A 812 20.77 3.26 4.37
N ARG A 813 21.93 2.84 3.85
CA ARG A 813 22.33 2.95 2.44
C ARG A 813 23.01 1.66 2.01
N MET A 814 23.01 1.37 0.71
CA MET A 814 23.69 0.16 0.20
C MET A 814 25.20 0.22 0.51
N PRO A 815 25.80 -0.85 1.05
CA PRO A 815 27.21 -0.86 1.44
C PRO A 815 28.14 -0.75 0.22
N LYS A 816 29.37 -0.31 0.45
CA LYS A 816 30.41 -0.20 -0.60
C LYS A 816 30.73 -1.58 -1.19
N PRO A 817 30.65 -1.77 -2.52
CA PRO A 817 31.15 -2.97 -3.16
C PRO A 817 32.67 -3.11 -2.98
N GLN A 818 33.17 -4.31 -2.62
CA GLN A 818 34.57 -4.54 -2.25
C GLN A 818 35.58 -4.16 -3.35
N HIS A 819 35.19 -4.28 -4.62
CA HIS A 819 35.99 -3.93 -5.79
C HIS A 819 35.92 -2.44 -6.18
N VAL A 820 35.18 -1.62 -5.45
CA VAL A 820 34.98 -0.18 -5.71
C VAL A 820 35.74 0.67 -4.67
N ASP A 821 36.51 1.64 -5.16
CA ASP A 821 37.29 2.59 -4.35
C ASP A 821 36.40 3.59 -3.60
N ASP A 822 36.88 4.06 -2.45
CA ASP A 822 36.16 5.01 -1.60
C ASP A 822 35.83 6.32 -2.31
N LYS A 823 36.66 6.81 -3.25
CA LYS A 823 36.36 8.04 -4.01
C LYS A 823 35.18 7.87 -4.95
N LEU A 824 35.00 6.67 -5.51
CA LEU A 824 33.88 6.38 -6.40
C LEU A 824 32.60 6.10 -5.60
N TYR A 825 32.72 5.45 -4.44
CA TYR A 825 31.60 5.24 -3.53
C TYR A 825 31.14 6.54 -2.82
N ASP A 826 32.03 7.48 -2.55
CA ASP A 826 31.69 8.83 -2.07
C ASP A 826 30.78 9.58 -3.06
N ILE A 827 30.97 9.42 -4.38
CA ILE A 827 30.04 9.97 -5.38
C ILE A 827 28.64 9.34 -5.23
N ILE A 828 28.56 8.02 -5.09
CA ILE A 828 27.30 7.28 -4.94
C ILE A 828 26.57 7.72 -3.66
N THR A 829 27.26 7.81 -2.53
CA THR A 829 26.66 8.21 -1.25
C THR A 829 26.30 9.70 -1.20
N LYS A 830 26.98 10.57 -1.96
CA LYS A 830 26.57 11.97 -2.20
C LYS A 830 25.27 12.07 -3.01
N CYS A 831 25.00 11.14 -3.92
CA CYS A 831 23.69 11.05 -4.59
C CYS A 831 22.57 10.64 -3.63
N TRP A 832 22.86 9.96 -2.52
CA TRP A 832 21.88 9.48 -1.54
C TRP A 832 21.80 10.29 -0.24
N LYS A 833 22.17 11.58 -0.26
CA LYS A 833 21.89 12.51 0.86
C LYS A 833 20.38 12.69 1.01
N ASP A 834 19.88 12.71 2.25
CA ASP A 834 18.45 12.87 2.53
C ASP A 834 17.94 14.22 2.00
N ASP A 835 18.61 15.32 2.34
CA ASP A 835 18.38 16.63 1.72
C ASP A 835 18.73 16.60 0.22
N PRO A 836 17.77 16.82 -0.70
CA PRO A 836 18.02 16.85 -2.13
C PRO A 836 19.01 17.93 -2.57
N ASN A 837 19.13 19.03 -1.83
CA ASN A 837 20.02 20.15 -2.17
C ASN A 837 21.50 19.81 -1.98
N LEU A 838 21.81 18.94 -1.01
CA LEU A 838 23.17 18.44 -0.76
C LEU A 838 23.64 17.43 -1.82
N ARG A 839 22.74 16.91 -2.66
CA ARG A 839 23.09 16.03 -3.78
C ARG A 839 23.75 16.86 -4.89
N PRO A 840 24.74 16.32 -5.63
CA PRO A 840 25.36 17.04 -6.74
C PRO A 840 24.36 17.34 -7.88
N SER A 841 24.73 18.21 -8.82
CA SER A 841 24.03 18.31 -10.11
C SER A 841 24.56 17.23 -11.07
N PHE A 842 23.76 16.85 -12.07
CA PHE A 842 24.23 15.95 -13.13
C PHE A 842 25.45 16.50 -13.88
N GLU A 843 25.53 17.82 -14.04
CA GLU A 843 26.70 18.49 -14.61
C GLU A 843 27.98 18.23 -13.77
N LYS A 844 27.90 18.39 -12.44
CA LYS A 844 29.01 18.11 -11.52
C LYS A 844 29.37 16.62 -11.53
N LEU A 845 28.37 15.73 -11.58
CA LEU A 845 28.56 14.28 -11.68
C LEU A 845 29.30 13.89 -12.97
N ARG A 846 28.82 14.37 -14.12
CA ARG A 846 29.45 14.16 -15.43
C ARG A 846 30.91 14.60 -15.41
N ASN A 847 31.16 15.85 -15.01
CA ASN A 847 32.51 16.42 -15.02
C ASN A 847 33.45 15.58 -14.13
N LYS A 848 33.00 15.19 -12.93
CA LYS A 848 33.80 14.39 -11.99
C LYS A 848 34.05 12.96 -12.47
N LEU A 849 33.03 12.28 -13.00
CA LEU A 849 33.17 10.91 -13.50
C LEU A 849 34.03 10.84 -14.77
N LYS A 850 33.95 11.85 -15.65
CA LYS A 850 34.79 11.96 -16.85
C LYS A 850 36.25 12.27 -16.51
N GLU A 851 36.52 13.10 -15.49
CA GLU A 851 37.87 13.29 -14.93
C GLU A 851 38.44 11.98 -14.35
N MET A 852 37.59 11.20 -13.68
CA MET A 852 37.94 9.93 -13.04
C MET A 852 38.10 8.76 -14.01
N ASP A 853 37.64 8.86 -15.26
CA ASP A 853 37.74 7.80 -16.28
C ASP A 853 39.19 7.34 -16.51
N ASN A 854 40.13 8.29 -16.56
CA ASN A 854 41.57 8.00 -16.67
C ASN A 854 42.16 7.23 -15.46
N GLN A 855 41.44 7.16 -14.34
CA GLN A 855 41.84 6.48 -13.11
C GLN A 855 41.12 5.13 -12.91
N HIS A 856 40.34 4.67 -13.89
CA HIS A 856 39.44 3.50 -13.80
C HIS A 856 40.06 2.25 -13.15
N LYS A 857 41.33 1.91 -13.44
CA LYS A 857 42.01 0.73 -12.86
C LYS A 857 42.24 0.82 -11.35
N ARG A 858 42.30 2.02 -10.79
CA ARG A 858 42.41 2.27 -9.33
C ARG A 858 41.03 2.33 -8.68
N LEU A 859 40.03 2.81 -9.41
CA LEU A 859 38.67 3.04 -8.89
C LEU A 859 37.78 1.80 -8.89
N ILE A 860 38.00 0.88 -9.83
CA ILE A 860 37.27 -0.37 -9.94
C ILE A 860 38.27 -1.51 -10.20
N ASN A 861 38.58 -2.28 -9.16
CA ASN A 861 39.49 -3.41 -9.23
C ASN A 861 38.72 -4.71 -9.43
N LEU A 862 38.43 -5.06 -10.68
CA LEU A 862 37.66 -6.25 -11.06
C LEU A 862 38.31 -7.58 -10.64
N LYS A 863 39.59 -7.61 -10.21
CA LYS A 863 40.18 -8.82 -9.59
C LYS A 863 39.58 -9.14 -8.22
N ASN A 864 38.97 -8.15 -7.57
CA ASN A 864 38.31 -8.27 -6.26
C ASN A 864 36.78 -8.37 -6.39
N TYR A 865 36.26 -8.57 -7.61
CA TYR A 865 34.82 -8.73 -7.85
C TYR A 865 34.36 -10.12 -7.39
N ASP A 866 33.26 -10.18 -6.64
CA ASP A 866 32.64 -11.44 -6.22
C ASP A 866 31.40 -11.71 -7.08
N ASP A 867 31.53 -12.70 -7.97
CA ASP A 867 30.46 -13.16 -8.87
C ASP A 867 29.21 -13.68 -8.14
N ARG A 868 29.28 -14.01 -6.84
CA ARG A 868 28.16 -14.62 -6.08
C ARG A 868 27.39 -13.61 -5.22
N LEU A 869 28.03 -12.50 -4.83
CA LEU A 869 27.45 -11.53 -3.90
C LEU A 869 26.33 -10.67 -4.53
N TYR A 870 26.39 -10.46 -5.84
CA TYR A 870 25.50 -9.56 -6.60
C TYR A 870 24.59 -10.27 -7.62
N VAL A 871 24.36 -11.58 -7.44
CA VAL A 871 23.36 -12.35 -8.21
C VAL A 871 22.05 -12.32 -7.43
N ASN A 872 20.92 -12.17 -8.13
CA ASN A 872 19.62 -12.31 -7.46
C ASN A 872 19.41 -13.78 -7.07
N VAL A 873 18.73 -14.05 -5.96
CA VAL A 873 18.48 -15.45 -5.55
C VAL A 873 17.61 -16.17 -6.58
N ASP A 874 16.70 -15.43 -7.22
CA ASP A 874 15.86 -15.93 -8.32
C ASP A 874 16.65 -16.19 -9.62
N ASP A 875 17.82 -15.54 -9.81
CA ASP A 875 18.71 -15.73 -10.96
C ASP A 875 19.66 -16.95 -10.74
N LEU A 876 19.68 -17.55 -9.54
CA LEU A 876 20.46 -18.75 -9.20
C LEU A 876 19.64 -20.05 -9.26
N ALA A 877 18.34 -19.97 -9.54
CA ALA A 877 17.44 -21.12 -9.61
C ALA A 877 17.46 -21.77 -11.00
N VAL A 878 18.42 -22.66 -11.23
CA VAL A 878 18.45 -23.66 -12.32
C VAL A 878 18.73 -25.04 -11.72
#